data_AF-A0A8C4ZY79-F1
#
_entry.id   AF-A0A8C4ZY79-F1
#
_cell.length_a   1.000
_cell.length_b   1.000
_cell.length_c   1.000
_cell.angle_alpha   90.00
_cell.angle_beta   90.00
_cell.angle_gamma   90.00
#
_symmetry.space_group_name_H-M   'P 1'
#
loop_
_entity.id
_entity.type
_entity.pdbx_description
1 polymer ?
#
loop_
_entity_poly.entity_id
_entity_poly.type
_entity_poly.pdbx_seq_one_letter_code
_entity_poly.pdbx_strand_id
1 'polypeptide(L)'
;MRIPTPLFVLEIWKACFTGLIESPEGTEELKWTAFMFLKIPQVLLKLKSPQSDKGQFMDDVNVAFEYLLKLTPLLDKADQRCNCDCLNMLLQECNKLGLLSDSHAANLSSKREYAPRLKTTENANIQPNPGLILRAEPTVTNILKTVDADHSKSPEGLLGVLAHMLSGKSLDLLLAAAAATGKLKSFARKFIKLNEFPKHISGEGSKSASVRALLFDISFLMLCHVVQTYGSEVILSEPSPSGETPFFETWLLTCMPEEGKILNPDHPCFRPESGKVESLVALLNNSSEMKLVQMKWHEICLSTPAAILEVLNAWENGALTVEAVQRITDNIKGKVCSMAICAVAWLVAHVRMLGRDEREKPQTMIRQLVLPLFGENTLQFYNERVVIMSSILEHMCADVFQQTGLLLRSTLEGQEPIPYRNLLPAKEPIHEALRRQFQAVLRKGWVDSRALHLFESLLHIGGVFWFTNNLVKELLKETRKEWAHRVVELLYSIFCLDTQQITLTLLGTILPNLLTDPAHWHSLADPPGKALAKLSVWCALSSFSTHHKGQASARQRKRQREDIEVNMPSKLMRLLSSNEDEPVTLSSPGDRSMSSSLSASQLHTVNMKEPLNRVLANLFLLISSILGSKMAGPHTQFVHSFMEECVECLEQGHRGSILQFLPFTMVSELVKLPAMAKPKVVLAITDLTLPLGRRVAAKAISAL
;
A
#
# COMPACT_ATOMS: atom_id res chain seq x y z
N MET A 1 -26.85 -19.95 27.86
CA MET A 1 -28.11 -19.93 27.10
C MET A 1 -27.82 -20.41 25.68
N ARG A 2 -28.46 -21.48 25.21
CA ARG A 2 -28.47 -21.84 23.78
C ARG A 2 -29.71 -21.20 23.17
N ILE A 3 -29.55 -20.30 22.20
CA ILE A 3 -30.67 -19.71 21.46
C ILE A 3 -31.23 -20.82 20.55
N PRO A 4 -32.57 -21.06 20.54
CA PRO A 4 -33.18 -22.01 19.61
C PRO A 4 -32.86 -21.66 18.15
N THR A 5 -32.54 -22.66 17.32
CA THR A 5 -32.17 -22.46 15.91
C THR A 5 -33.16 -21.61 15.13
N PRO A 6 -34.50 -21.82 15.23
CA PRO A 6 -35.46 -21.01 14.47
C PRO A 6 -35.41 -19.53 14.83
N LEU A 7 -35.24 -19.20 16.11
CA LEU A 7 -35.14 -17.82 16.59
C LEU A 7 -33.81 -17.17 16.18
N PHE A 8 -32.73 -17.95 16.19
CA PHE A 8 -31.43 -17.48 15.71
C PHE A 8 -31.47 -17.13 14.21
N VAL A 9 -32.04 -18.01 13.38
CA VAL A 9 -32.18 -17.77 11.94
C VAL A 9 -33.12 -16.58 11.65
N LEU A 10 -34.22 -16.46 12.39
CA LEU A 10 -35.12 -15.31 12.31
C LEU A 10 -34.39 -13.98 12.56
N GLU A 11 -33.61 -13.88 13.63
CA GLU A 11 -32.90 -12.64 13.96
C GLU A 11 -31.83 -12.28 12.90
N ILE A 12 -31.20 -13.27 12.26
CA ILE A 12 -30.31 -13.03 11.11
C ILE A 12 -31.08 -12.37 9.96
N TRP A 13 -32.21 -12.96 9.52
CA TRP A 13 -32.96 -12.39 8.40
C TRP A 13 -33.57 -11.04 8.74
N LYS A 14 -34.09 -10.87 9.95
CA LYS A 14 -34.60 -9.58 10.42
C LYS A 14 -33.51 -8.50 10.39
N ALA A 15 -32.29 -8.82 10.82
CA ALA A 15 -31.16 -7.91 10.71
C ALA A 15 -30.81 -7.60 9.24
N CYS A 16 -30.84 -8.60 8.35
CA CYS A 16 -30.61 -8.39 6.91
C CYS A 16 -31.68 -7.51 6.25
N PHE A 17 -32.96 -7.75 6.52
CA PHE A 17 -34.06 -6.93 6.01
C PHE A 17 -33.97 -5.50 6.52
N THR A 18 -33.66 -5.33 7.80
CA THR A 18 -33.49 -3.99 8.41
C THR A 18 -32.30 -3.28 7.76
N GLY A 19 -31.15 -3.94 7.64
CA GLY A 19 -29.96 -3.39 6.98
C GLY A 19 -30.22 -3.02 5.52
N LEU A 20 -30.97 -3.83 4.77
CA LEU A 20 -31.37 -3.53 3.40
C LEU A 20 -32.25 -2.27 3.31
N ILE A 21 -33.23 -2.13 4.21
CA ILE A 21 -34.13 -0.98 4.26
C ILE A 21 -33.38 0.31 4.66
N GLU A 22 -32.50 0.22 5.65
CA GLU A 22 -31.77 1.37 6.23
C GLU A 22 -30.49 1.73 5.46
N SER A 23 -30.08 0.90 4.50
CA SER A 23 -28.85 1.12 3.74
C SER A 23 -28.91 2.40 2.89
N PRO A 24 -27.83 3.21 2.88
CA PRO A 24 -27.75 4.36 2.00
C PRO A 24 -27.71 3.91 0.53
N GLU A 25 -28.26 4.75 -0.34
CA GLU A 25 -28.24 4.52 -1.79
C GLU A 25 -26.79 4.42 -2.32
N GLY A 26 -26.56 3.57 -3.33
CA GLY A 26 -25.24 3.39 -3.94
C GLY A 26 -24.69 1.96 -3.79
N THR A 27 -23.43 1.84 -3.37
CA THR A 27 -22.75 0.53 -3.27
C THR A 27 -23.15 -0.26 -2.02
N GLU A 28 -23.51 0.42 -0.92
CA GLU A 28 -23.88 -0.22 0.35
C GLU A 28 -25.21 -0.99 0.26
N GLU A 29 -26.22 -0.45 -0.42
CA GLU A 29 -27.48 -1.18 -0.68
C GLU A 29 -27.24 -2.47 -1.49
N LEU A 30 -26.30 -2.46 -2.44
CA LEU A 30 -25.93 -3.63 -3.23
C LEU A 30 -25.17 -4.66 -2.39
N LYS A 31 -24.29 -4.23 -1.47
CA LYS A 31 -23.60 -5.10 -0.51
C LYS A 31 -24.62 -5.81 0.40
N TRP A 32 -25.59 -5.08 0.94
CA TRP A 32 -26.67 -5.67 1.76
C TRP A 32 -27.52 -6.66 0.96
N THR A 33 -27.89 -6.31 -0.26
CA THR A 33 -28.67 -7.19 -1.15
C THR A 33 -27.89 -8.48 -1.45
N ALA A 34 -26.63 -8.38 -1.87
CA ALA A 34 -25.78 -9.54 -2.15
C ALA A 34 -25.54 -10.39 -0.88
N PHE A 35 -25.29 -9.75 0.25
CA PHE A 35 -25.11 -10.43 1.53
C PHE A 35 -26.36 -11.24 1.90
N MET A 36 -27.53 -10.63 1.82
CA MET A 36 -28.79 -11.26 2.18
C MET A 36 -29.16 -12.43 1.26
N PHE A 37 -29.12 -12.23 -0.05
CA PHE A 37 -29.67 -13.18 -1.02
C PHE A 37 -28.66 -14.22 -1.50
N LEU A 38 -27.35 -13.94 -1.43
CA LEU A 38 -26.30 -14.89 -1.82
C LEU A 38 -25.52 -15.43 -0.61
N LYS A 39 -25.06 -14.56 0.30
CA LYS A 39 -24.17 -14.98 1.40
C LYS A 39 -24.90 -15.74 2.50
N ILE A 40 -26.00 -15.19 3.02
CA ILE A 40 -26.71 -15.78 4.17
C ILE A 40 -27.19 -17.21 3.89
N PRO A 41 -27.84 -17.52 2.75
CA PRO A 41 -28.21 -18.90 2.44
C PRO A 41 -26.99 -19.85 2.44
N GLN A 42 -25.84 -19.43 1.91
CA GLN A 42 -24.62 -20.25 1.97
C GLN A 42 -24.07 -20.41 3.40
N VAL A 43 -24.19 -19.38 4.25
CA VAL A 43 -23.80 -19.46 5.66
C VAL A 43 -24.70 -20.44 6.41
N LEU A 44 -26.02 -20.37 6.22
CA LEU A 44 -26.98 -21.31 6.81
C LEU A 44 -26.70 -22.75 6.35
N LEU A 45 -26.38 -22.95 5.07
CA LEU A 45 -25.98 -24.25 4.55
C LEU A 45 -24.74 -24.81 5.24
N LYS A 46 -23.76 -23.97 5.58
CA LYS A 46 -22.56 -24.37 6.35
C LYS A 46 -22.85 -24.62 7.83
N LEU A 47 -23.86 -23.95 8.40
CA LEU A 47 -24.30 -24.14 9.78
C LEU A 47 -25.11 -25.42 9.98
N LYS A 48 -25.69 -25.97 8.91
CA LYS A 48 -26.30 -27.30 8.89
C LYS A 48 -25.25 -28.34 9.30
N SER A 49 -25.26 -28.74 10.57
CA SER A 49 -24.29 -29.70 11.11
C SER A 49 -24.45 -31.06 10.41
N PRO A 50 -23.36 -31.70 9.95
CA PRO A 50 -23.43 -33.04 9.38
C PRO A 50 -23.90 -34.11 10.39
N GLN A 51 -23.90 -33.79 11.69
CA GLN A 51 -24.37 -34.67 12.78
C GLN A 51 -25.83 -34.39 13.19
N SER A 52 -26.45 -33.31 12.71
CA SER A 52 -27.88 -33.06 12.95
C SER A 52 -28.74 -33.90 12.01
N ASP A 53 -29.86 -34.40 12.51
CA ASP A 53 -30.80 -35.16 11.68
C ASP A 53 -31.26 -34.29 10.51
N LYS A 54 -31.13 -34.79 9.27
CA LYS A 54 -31.17 -33.96 8.05
C LYS A 54 -32.48 -33.16 7.90
N GLY A 55 -33.57 -33.67 8.49
CA GLY A 55 -34.89 -33.01 8.54
C GLY A 55 -34.96 -31.88 9.56
N GLN A 56 -34.36 -32.02 10.74
CA GLN A 56 -34.55 -31.09 11.85
C GLN A 56 -34.12 -29.66 11.52
N PHE A 57 -32.97 -29.48 10.86
CA PHE A 57 -32.51 -28.13 10.50
C PHE A 57 -33.38 -27.50 9.40
N MET A 58 -33.90 -28.30 8.47
CA MET A 58 -34.82 -27.82 7.44
C MET A 58 -36.15 -27.39 8.05
N ASP A 59 -36.65 -28.15 9.02
CA ASP A 59 -37.86 -27.81 9.77
C ASP A 59 -37.63 -26.54 10.61
N ASP A 60 -36.46 -26.40 11.25
CA ASP A 60 -36.10 -25.20 12.01
C ASP A 60 -36.07 -23.95 11.11
N VAL A 61 -35.53 -24.06 9.88
CA VAL A 61 -35.52 -22.99 8.88
C VAL A 61 -36.94 -22.67 8.38
N ASN A 62 -37.77 -23.69 8.16
CA ASN A 62 -39.18 -23.51 7.79
C ASN A 62 -39.95 -22.75 8.89
N VAL A 63 -39.78 -23.15 10.16
CA VAL A 63 -40.37 -22.46 11.32
C VAL A 63 -39.86 -21.02 11.44
N ALA A 64 -38.58 -20.76 11.15
CA ALA A 64 -38.03 -19.41 11.13
C ALA A 64 -38.72 -18.52 10.07
N PHE A 65 -39.02 -19.07 8.89
CA PHE A 65 -39.79 -18.35 7.87
C PHE A 65 -41.23 -18.10 8.30
N GLU A 66 -41.87 -19.04 9.01
CA GLU A 66 -43.20 -18.82 9.59
C GLU A 66 -43.20 -17.68 10.62
N TYR A 67 -42.12 -17.51 11.38
CA TYR A 67 -41.96 -16.35 12.27
C TYR A 67 -41.69 -15.07 11.49
N LEU A 68 -40.88 -15.11 10.44
CA LEU A 68 -40.57 -13.96 9.60
C LEU A 68 -41.82 -13.43 8.88
N LEU A 69 -42.70 -14.33 8.41
CA LEU A 69 -43.99 -13.99 7.79
C LEU A 69 -44.89 -13.13 8.70
N LYS A 70 -44.75 -13.26 10.03
CA LYS A 70 -45.51 -12.43 11.00
C LYS A 70 -44.99 -11.00 11.07
N LEU A 71 -43.80 -10.72 10.54
CA LEU A 71 -43.20 -9.39 10.49
C LEU A 71 -43.61 -8.62 9.21
N THR A 72 -44.91 -8.61 8.89
CA THR A 72 -45.48 -8.02 7.67
C THR A 72 -44.98 -6.60 7.39
N PRO A 73 -44.93 -5.65 8.35
CA PRO A 73 -44.46 -4.28 8.06
C PRO A 73 -42.99 -4.20 7.63
N LEU A 74 -42.15 -5.13 8.11
CA LEU A 74 -40.74 -5.20 7.73
C LEU A 74 -40.61 -5.66 6.28
N LEU A 75 -41.32 -6.74 5.93
CA LEU A 75 -41.33 -7.29 4.58
C LEU A 75 -41.94 -6.30 3.57
N ASP A 76 -43.02 -5.61 3.92
CA ASP A 76 -43.65 -4.62 3.05
C ASP A 76 -42.70 -3.46 2.72
N LYS A 77 -41.95 -2.97 3.72
CA LYS A 77 -40.93 -1.94 3.51
C LYS A 77 -39.79 -2.43 2.61
N ALA A 78 -39.35 -3.67 2.78
CA ALA A 78 -38.32 -4.26 1.93
C ALA A 78 -38.80 -4.43 0.49
N ASP A 79 -40.04 -4.91 0.30
CA ASP A 79 -40.66 -5.08 -1.02
C ASP A 79 -40.81 -3.72 -1.73
N GLN A 80 -41.18 -2.67 -1.01
CA GLN A 80 -41.23 -1.30 -1.52
C GLN A 80 -39.84 -0.78 -1.92
N ARG A 81 -38.82 -1.01 -1.08
CA ARG A 81 -37.45 -0.54 -1.33
C ARG A 81 -36.82 -1.22 -2.56
N CYS A 82 -37.02 -2.52 -2.71
CA CYS A 82 -36.45 -3.34 -3.79
C CYS A 82 -37.35 -3.44 -5.03
N ASN A 83 -38.62 -3.02 -4.90
CA ASN A 83 -39.65 -3.15 -5.93
C ASN A 83 -39.79 -4.59 -6.47
N CYS A 84 -39.72 -5.56 -5.55
CA CYS A 84 -39.91 -6.97 -5.85
C CYS A 84 -40.42 -7.69 -4.60
N ASP A 85 -40.83 -8.95 -4.76
CA ASP A 85 -41.13 -9.82 -3.63
C ASP A 85 -39.84 -10.40 -3.03
N CYS A 86 -39.31 -9.71 -2.03
CA CYS A 86 -38.05 -10.08 -1.38
C CYS A 86 -38.15 -11.43 -0.66
N LEU A 87 -39.31 -11.73 -0.06
CA LEU A 87 -39.49 -12.99 0.65
C LEU A 87 -39.42 -14.18 -0.31
N ASN A 88 -40.17 -14.14 -1.42
CA ASN A 88 -40.20 -15.24 -2.38
C ASN A 88 -38.83 -15.45 -3.05
N MET A 89 -38.09 -14.37 -3.33
CA MET A 89 -36.72 -14.48 -3.85
C MET A 89 -35.79 -15.18 -2.86
N LEU A 90 -35.90 -14.89 -1.56
CA LEU A 90 -35.12 -15.55 -0.52
C LEU A 90 -35.53 -17.03 -0.34
N LEU A 91 -36.83 -17.33 -0.40
CA LEU A 91 -37.36 -18.70 -0.35
C LEU A 91 -36.81 -19.55 -1.50
N GLN A 92 -36.78 -19.02 -2.72
CA GLN A 92 -36.25 -19.71 -3.89
C GLN A 92 -34.77 -20.06 -3.74
N GLU A 93 -33.94 -19.15 -3.26
CA GLU A 93 -32.52 -19.44 -3.03
C GLU A 93 -32.30 -20.43 -1.88
N CYS A 94 -33.11 -20.37 -0.82
CA CYS A 94 -33.06 -21.37 0.25
C CYS A 94 -33.48 -22.77 -0.25
N ASN A 95 -34.51 -22.85 -1.09
CA ASN A 95 -34.95 -24.10 -1.71
C ASN A 95 -33.86 -24.68 -2.63
N LYS A 96 -33.27 -23.85 -3.50
CA LYS A 96 -32.16 -24.23 -4.39
C LYS A 96 -30.95 -24.81 -3.65
N LEU A 97 -30.67 -24.37 -2.42
CA LEU A 97 -29.59 -24.88 -1.58
C LEU A 97 -30.00 -26.05 -0.67
N GLY A 98 -31.24 -26.54 -0.75
CA GLY A 98 -31.74 -27.63 0.08
C GLY A 98 -31.88 -27.26 1.57
N LEU A 99 -32.10 -25.97 1.84
CA LEU A 99 -32.48 -25.45 3.17
C LEU A 99 -33.98 -25.53 3.42
N LEU A 100 -34.78 -25.61 2.35
CA LEU A 100 -36.21 -25.88 2.36
C LEU A 100 -36.53 -27.00 1.37
N SER A 101 -37.69 -27.63 1.54
CA SER A 101 -38.28 -28.52 0.53
C SER A 101 -39.20 -27.72 -0.40
N ASP A 102 -39.53 -28.29 -1.56
CA ASP A 102 -40.50 -27.69 -2.48
C ASP A 102 -41.88 -27.49 -1.83
N SER A 103 -42.29 -28.41 -0.96
CA SER A 103 -43.56 -28.30 -0.23
C SER A 103 -43.54 -27.16 0.79
N HIS A 104 -42.43 -26.99 1.52
CA HIS A 104 -42.27 -25.86 2.45
C HIS A 104 -42.27 -24.53 1.71
N ALA A 105 -41.49 -24.41 0.63
CA ALA A 105 -41.42 -23.19 -0.17
C ALA A 105 -42.79 -22.81 -0.75
N ALA A 106 -43.51 -23.76 -1.35
CA ALA A 106 -44.85 -23.51 -1.91
C ALA A 106 -45.87 -23.07 -0.84
N ASN A 107 -45.84 -23.72 0.34
CA ASN A 107 -46.71 -23.38 1.46
C ASN A 107 -46.43 -21.95 1.97
N LEU A 108 -45.16 -21.62 2.23
CA LEU A 108 -44.75 -20.30 2.71
C LEU A 108 -45.08 -19.18 1.71
N SER A 109 -44.85 -19.39 0.41
CA SER A 109 -45.21 -18.42 -0.63
C SER A 109 -46.71 -18.19 -0.70
N SER A 110 -47.54 -19.23 -0.48
CA SER A 110 -49.00 -19.09 -0.49
C SER A 110 -49.57 -18.32 0.73
N LYS A 111 -48.83 -18.28 1.84
CA LYS A 111 -49.22 -17.60 3.09
C LYS A 111 -48.93 -16.09 3.08
N ARG A 112 -48.20 -15.58 2.08
CA ARG A 112 -47.81 -14.16 2.01
C ARG A 112 -48.95 -13.33 1.39
N GLU A 113 -49.55 -12.45 2.21
CA GLU A 113 -50.46 -11.40 1.73
C GLU A 113 -49.66 -10.13 1.39
N TYR A 114 -49.89 -9.56 0.19
CA TYR A 114 -49.17 -8.38 -0.28
C TYR A 114 -49.91 -7.08 0.04
N ALA A 115 -49.18 -6.08 0.53
CA ALA A 115 -49.67 -4.71 0.57
C ALA A 115 -49.94 -4.18 -0.85
N PRO A 116 -50.98 -3.34 -1.04
CA PRO A 116 -51.26 -2.73 -2.33
C PRO A 116 -50.06 -1.90 -2.81
N ARG A 117 -49.55 -2.21 -4.01
CA ARG A 117 -48.41 -1.49 -4.60
C ARG A 117 -48.77 -0.02 -4.81
N LEU A 118 -48.16 0.87 -4.03
CA LEU A 118 -48.13 2.29 -4.36
C LEU A 118 -47.33 2.42 -5.66
N LYS A 119 -47.96 2.92 -6.73
CA LYS A 119 -47.26 3.25 -7.97
C LYS A 119 -46.32 4.42 -7.68
N THR A 120 -45.07 4.15 -7.32
CA THR A 120 -44.02 5.16 -7.40
C THR A 120 -43.70 5.38 -8.86
N THR A 121 -44.15 6.51 -9.39
CA THR A 121 -43.67 7.09 -10.63
C THR A 121 -42.17 7.40 -10.47
N GLU A 122 -41.40 6.96 -11.46
CA GLU A 122 -40.04 7.39 -11.79
C GLU A 122 -38.85 6.79 -10.99
N ASN A 123 -37.85 6.34 -11.77
CA ASN A 123 -36.50 5.86 -11.40
C ASN A 123 -36.27 4.35 -11.21
N ALA A 124 -36.59 3.56 -12.25
CA ALA A 124 -36.14 2.15 -12.39
C ALA A 124 -34.61 1.94 -12.40
N ASN A 125 -33.81 3.01 -12.51
CA ASN A 125 -32.34 2.94 -12.60
C ASN A 125 -31.62 2.95 -11.24
N ILE A 126 -32.33 3.09 -10.11
CA ILE A 126 -31.70 3.39 -8.80
C ILE A 126 -31.99 2.32 -7.71
N GLN A 127 -32.87 1.33 -7.94
CA GLN A 127 -33.28 0.41 -6.87
C GLN A 127 -32.40 -0.85 -6.73
N PRO A 128 -32.10 -1.29 -5.49
CA PRO A 128 -31.40 -2.55 -5.25
C PRO A 128 -32.36 -3.71 -5.54
N ASN A 129 -32.24 -4.31 -6.73
CA ASN A 129 -33.12 -5.40 -7.16
C ASN A 129 -32.45 -6.77 -6.91
N PRO A 130 -32.95 -7.59 -5.96
CA PRO A 130 -32.47 -8.96 -5.72
C PRO A 130 -32.42 -9.83 -6.98
N GLY A 131 -33.36 -9.65 -7.92
CA GLY A 131 -33.35 -10.39 -9.18
C GLY A 131 -32.13 -10.11 -10.04
N LEU A 132 -31.60 -8.89 -10.00
CA LEU A 132 -30.36 -8.55 -10.71
C LEU A 132 -29.14 -9.17 -10.00
N ILE A 133 -29.08 -9.12 -8.66
CA ILE A 133 -27.92 -9.68 -7.92
C ILE A 133 -27.81 -11.20 -8.09
N LEU A 134 -28.94 -11.90 -8.10
CA LEU A 134 -28.95 -13.36 -8.31
C LEU A 134 -28.52 -13.74 -9.74
N ARG A 135 -28.84 -12.92 -10.74
CA ARG A 135 -28.34 -13.09 -12.12
C ARG A 135 -26.87 -12.71 -12.28
N ALA A 136 -26.33 -11.88 -11.38
CA ALA A 136 -24.92 -11.51 -11.38
C ALA A 136 -24.01 -12.69 -11.01
N GLU A 137 -24.42 -13.56 -10.08
CA GLU A 137 -23.61 -14.70 -9.62
C GLU A 137 -23.10 -15.62 -10.76
N PRO A 138 -23.95 -16.15 -11.65
CA PRO A 138 -23.48 -16.97 -12.78
C PRO A 138 -22.65 -16.14 -13.76
N THR A 139 -22.97 -14.85 -13.92
CA THR A 139 -22.24 -13.93 -14.79
C THR A 139 -20.80 -13.72 -14.32
N VAL A 140 -20.57 -13.50 -13.02
CA VAL A 140 -19.23 -13.44 -12.41
C VAL A 140 -18.44 -14.72 -12.70
N THR A 141 -19.09 -15.88 -12.58
CA THR A 141 -18.46 -17.18 -12.84
C THR A 141 -18.07 -17.34 -14.32
N ASN A 142 -18.94 -16.91 -15.23
CA ASN A 142 -18.67 -16.95 -16.67
C ASN A 142 -17.55 -15.99 -17.05
N ILE A 143 -17.54 -14.76 -16.52
CA ILE A 143 -16.47 -13.79 -16.74
C ILE A 143 -15.13 -14.36 -16.24
N LEU A 144 -15.08 -14.93 -15.05
CA LEU A 144 -13.85 -15.55 -14.53
C LEU A 144 -13.30 -16.64 -15.47
N LYS A 145 -14.19 -17.47 -16.03
CA LYS A 145 -13.82 -18.49 -17.03
C LYS A 145 -13.36 -17.86 -18.33
N THR A 146 -14.04 -16.81 -18.80
CA THR A 146 -13.65 -16.09 -20.01
C THR A 146 -12.26 -15.51 -19.83
N VAL A 147 -11.96 -14.82 -18.73
CA VAL A 147 -10.65 -14.20 -18.46
C VAL A 147 -9.52 -15.24 -18.26
N ASP A 148 -9.88 -16.50 -17.98
CA ASP A 148 -8.92 -17.61 -17.89
C ASP A 148 -8.53 -18.21 -19.24
N ALA A 149 -9.26 -17.89 -20.31
CA ALA A 149 -8.93 -18.37 -21.64
C ALA A 149 -7.63 -17.72 -22.17
N ASP A 150 -6.93 -18.40 -23.08
CA ASP A 150 -5.73 -17.86 -23.73
C ASP A 150 -6.09 -16.70 -24.67
N HIS A 151 -6.05 -15.47 -24.13
CA HIS A 151 -6.42 -14.25 -24.83
C HIS A 151 -5.38 -13.73 -25.83
N SER A 152 -4.23 -14.41 -25.96
CA SER A 152 -3.24 -14.09 -27.01
C SER A 152 -3.84 -14.16 -28.42
N LYS A 153 -4.98 -14.85 -28.59
CA LYS A 153 -5.66 -15.05 -29.88
C LYS A 153 -6.91 -14.17 -30.11
N SER A 154 -7.48 -13.55 -29.07
CA SER A 154 -8.73 -12.74 -29.17
C SER A 154 -8.85 -11.69 -28.05
N PRO A 155 -8.03 -10.62 -28.08
CA PRO A 155 -8.09 -9.56 -27.07
C PRO A 155 -9.33 -8.66 -27.24
N GLU A 156 -9.92 -8.54 -28.43
CA GLU A 156 -11.12 -7.72 -28.69
C GLU A 156 -12.38 -8.25 -28.00
N GLY A 157 -12.58 -9.58 -27.98
CA GLY A 157 -13.74 -10.19 -27.34
C GLY A 157 -13.74 -9.94 -25.83
N LEU A 158 -12.56 -10.06 -25.20
CA LEU A 158 -12.38 -9.73 -23.79
C LEU A 158 -12.63 -8.24 -23.52
N LEU A 159 -12.11 -7.36 -24.39
CA LEU A 159 -12.35 -5.92 -24.27
C LEU A 159 -13.84 -5.58 -24.31
N GLY A 160 -14.62 -6.22 -25.20
CA GLY A 160 -16.06 -6.03 -25.27
C GLY A 160 -16.79 -6.44 -23.98
N VAL A 161 -16.39 -7.54 -23.35
CA VAL A 161 -16.93 -7.98 -22.05
C VAL A 161 -16.63 -6.95 -20.96
N LEU A 162 -15.38 -6.49 -20.85
CA LEU A 162 -15.00 -5.52 -19.83
C LEU A 162 -15.66 -4.15 -20.04
N ALA A 163 -15.79 -3.69 -21.29
CA ALA A 163 -16.48 -2.45 -21.63
C ALA A 163 -17.96 -2.52 -21.23
N HIS A 164 -18.65 -3.62 -21.52
CA HIS A 164 -20.04 -3.82 -21.10
C HIS A 164 -20.19 -3.82 -19.56
N MET A 165 -19.20 -4.32 -18.82
CA MET A 165 -19.22 -4.26 -17.36
C MET A 165 -19.15 -2.83 -16.81
N LEU A 166 -18.49 -1.90 -17.51
CA LEU A 166 -18.40 -0.50 -17.08
C LEU A 166 -19.71 0.27 -17.26
N SER A 167 -20.68 -0.29 -17.99
CA SER A 167 -21.95 0.40 -18.28
C SER A 167 -22.89 0.37 -17.06
N GLY A 168 -23.33 1.55 -16.65
CA GLY A 168 -24.28 1.73 -15.54
C GLY A 168 -23.78 1.16 -14.22
N LYS A 169 -24.67 0.56 -13.42
CA LYS A 169 -24.35 -0.09 -12.13
C LYS A 169 -23.86 -1.55 -12.28
N SER A 170 -23.55 -2.00 -13.50
CA SER A 170 -23.20 -3.41 -13.77
C SER A 170 -21.95 -3.86 -13.03
N LEU A 171 -20.90 -3.03 -13.00
CA LEU A 171 -19.67 -3.32 -12.27
C LEU A 171 -19.95 -3.52 -10.77
N ASP A 172 -20.65 -2.59 -10.13
CA ASP A 172 -20.95 -2.66 -8.69
C ASP A 172 -21.76 -3.91 -8.32
N LEU A 173 -22.73 -4.25 -9.16
CA LEU A 173 -23.56 -5.45 -9.02
C LEU A 173 -22.72 -6.73 -9.10
N LEU A 174 -21.82 -6.82 -10.09
CA LEU A 174 -20.92 -7.96 -10.25
C LEU A 174 -19.92 -8.06 -9.10
N LEU A 175 -19.36 -6.94 -8.63
CA LEU A 175 -18.44 -6.91 -7.50
C LEU A 175 -19.13 -7.30 -6.20
N ALA A 176 -20.36 -6.83 -5.94
CA ALA A 176 -21.14 -7.20 -4.77
C ALA A 176 -21.46 -8.71 -4.76
N ALA A 177 -21.86 -9.27 -5.90
CA ALA A 177 -22.07 -10.71 -6.03
C ALA A 177 -20.77 -11.51 -5.87
N ALA A 178 -19.65 -11.05 -6.45
CA ALA A 178 -18.35 -11.68 -6.29
C ALA A 178 -17.88 -11.65 -4.83
N ALA A 179 -18.12 -10.55 -4.11
CA ALA A 179 -17.80 -10.41 -2.69
C ALA A 179 -18.62 -11.39 -1.84
N ALA A 180 -19.95 -11.41 -2.02
CA ALA A 180 -20.85 -12.29 -1.29
C ALA A 180 -20.55 -13.78 -1.54
N THR A 181 -20.16 -14.14 -2.76
CA THR A 181 -19.84 -15.54 -3.13
C THR A 181 -18.38 -15.94 -2.86
N GLY A 182 -17.55 -15.03 -2.32
CA GLY A 182 -16.13 -15.30 -2.02
C GLY A 182 -15.21 -15.37 -3.25
N LYS A 183 -15.67 -14.87 -4.40
CA LYS A 183 -14.94 -14.86 -5.68
C LYS A 183 -14.21 -13.55 -5.97
N LEU A 184 -14.41 -12.51 -5.15
CA LEU A 184 -13.83 -11.17 -5.36
C LEU A 184 -12.31 -11.17 -5.52
N LYS A 185 -11.57 -11.90 -4.68
CA LYS A 185 -10.10 -12.00 -4.80
C LYS A 185 -9.67 -12.59 -6.13
N SER A 186 -10.32 -13.69 -6.55
CA SER A 186 -10.05 -14.33 -7.84
C SER A 186 -10.35 -13.37 -8.99
N PHE A 187 -11.41 -12.56 -8.86
CA PHE A 187 -11.80 -11.53 -9.80
C PHE A 187 -10.73 -10.42 -9.92
N ALA A 188 -10.29 -9.86 -8.79
CA ALA A 188 -9.22 -8.86 -8.75
C ALA A 188 -7.91 -9.39 -9.35
N ARG A 189 -7.52 -10.63 -9.02
CA ARG A 189 -6.34 -11.27 -9.60
C ARG A 189 -6.38 -11.37 -11.12
N LYS A 190 -7.56 -11.57 -11.71
CA LYS A 190 -7.69 -11.57 -13.18
C LYS A 190 -7.36 -10.19 -13.76
N PHE A 191 -7.85 -9.11 -13.14
CA PHE A 191 -7.53 -7.76 -13.59
C PHE A 191 -6.04 -7.42 -13.40
N ILE A 192 -5.41 -7.89 -12.31
CA ILE A 192 -3.97 -7.73 -12.12
C ILE A 192 -3.21 -8.39 -13.27
N LYS A 193 -3.57 -9.62 -13.67
CA LYS A 193 -2.97 -10.28 -14.84
C LYS A 193 -3.14 -9.48 -16.14
N LEU A 194 -4.28 -8.81 -16.33
CA LEU A 194 -4.50 -7.95 -17.50
C LEU A 194 -3.66 -6.68 -17.47
N ASN A 195 -3.30 -6.18 -16.29
CA ASN A 195 -2.34 -5.08 -16.12
C ASN A 195 -0.89 -5.50 -16.38
N GLU A 196 -0.57 -6.79 -16.22
CA GLU A 196 0.74 -7.37 -16.52
C GLU A 196 0.91 -7.73 -18.00
N PHE A 197 -0.17 -8.15 -18.67
CA PHE A 197 -0.17 -8.59 -20.07
C PHE A 197 0.52 -7.62 -21.05
N PRO A 198 0.38 -6.28 -20.94
CA PRO A 198 1.04 -5.33 -21.83
C PRO A 198 2.57 -5.25 -21.72
N LYS A 199 3.22 -6.00 -20.82
CA LYS A 199 4.69 -6.06 -20.68
C LYS A 199 5.36 -6.77 -21.86
N HIS A 200 4.66 -7.65 -22.57
CA HIS A 200 5.19 -8.40 -23.71
C HIS A 200 4.77 -7.72 -25.02
N ILE A 201 5.69 -6.96 -25.63
CA ILE A 201 5.45 -6.21 -26.86
C ILE A 201 6.28 -6.84 -28.00
N SER A 202 5.64 -7.30 -29.08
CA SER A 202 6.35 -7.64 -30.33
C SER A 202 5.44 -7.46 -31.55
N GLY A 203 5.93 -6.75 -32.57
CA GLY A 203 5.30 -6.70 -33.91
C GLY A 203 3.86 -6.18 -33.99
N GLU A 204 3.47 -5.21 -33.15
CA GLU A 204 2.07 -4.82 -32.99
C GLU A 204 1.61 -3.72 -33.96
N GLY A 205 0.47 -3.93 -34.64
CA GLY A 205 -0.21 -2.91 -35.45
C GLY A 205 -1.07 -1.93 -34.62
N SER A 206 -1.47 -0.80 -35.22
CA SER A 206 -2.19 0.30 -34.52
C SER A 206 -3.47 -0.16 -33.77
N LYS A 207 -4.27 -1.05 -34.39
CA LYS A 207 -5.50 -1.58 -33.77
C LYS A 207 -5.22 -2.40 -32.51
N SER A 208 -4.24 -3.30 -32.56
CA SER A 208 -3.87 -4.12 -31.40
C SER A 208 -3.34 -3.26 -30.26
N ALA A 209 -2.53 -2.24 -30.58
CA ALA A 209 -2.01 -1.31 -29.58
C ALA A 209 -3.13 -0.56 -28.84
N SER A 210 -4.20 -0.19 -29.56
CA SER A 210 -5.40 0.43 -28.97
C SER A 210 -6.14 -0.53 -28.04
N VAL A 211 -6.36 -1.78 -28.46
CA VAL A 211 -7.02 -2.81 -27.64
C VAL A 211 -6.21 -3.08 -26.36
N ARG A 212 -4.89 -3.20 -26.47
CA ARG A 212 -3.98 -3.39 -25.33
C ARG A 212 -4.01 -2.21 -24.36
N ALA A 213 -4.04 -0.98 -24.88
CA ALA A 213 -4.18 0.23 -24.05
C ALA A 213 -5.51 0.23 -23.28
N LEU A 214 -6.62 -0.11 -23.95
CA LEU A 214 -7.94 -0.15 -23.33
C LEU A 214 -8.09 -1.27 -22.30
N LEU A 215 -7.54 -2.45 -22.57
CA LEU A 215 -7.54 -3.56 -21.60
C LEU A 215 -6.78 -3.17 -20.33
N PHE A 216 -5.60 -2.55 -20.48
CA PHE A 216 -4.84 -2.02 -19.35
C PHE A 216 -5.64 -0.97 -18.57
N ASP A 217 -6.15 0.04 -19.27
CA ASP A 217 -6.84 1.17 -18.68
C ASP A 217 -8.10 0.74 -17.91
N ILE A 218 -8.97 -0.06 -18.54
CA ILE A 218 -10.20 -0.56 -17.92
C ILE A 218 -9.89 -1.46 -16.71
N SER A 219 -8.93 -2.38 -16.82
CA SER A 219 -8.58 -3.24 -15.68
C SER A 219 -7.95 -2.45 -14.53
N PHE A 220 -7.17 -1.41 -14.82
CA PHE A 220 -6.62 -0.50 -13.81
C PHE A 220 -7.74 0.27 -13.08
N LEU A 221 -8.69 0.85 -13.83
CA LEU A 221 -9.86 1.53 -13.27
C LEU A 221 -10.68 0.60 -12.36
N MET A 222 -10.98 -0.62 -12.83
CA MET A 222 -11.72 -1.61 -12.05
C MET A 222 -10.99 -1.98 -10.76
N LEU A 223 -9.65 -2.13 -10.79
CA LEU A 223 -8.86 -2.44 -9.61
C LEU A 223 -8.88 -1.30 -8.59
N CYS A 224 -8.69 -0.04 -9.03
CA CYS A 224 -8.81 1.14 -8.16
C CYS A 224 -10.20 1.20 -7.50
N HIS A 225 -11.26 0.94 -8.26
CA HIS A 225 -12.63 0.91 -7.75
C HIS A 225 -12.86 -0.21 -6.72
N VAL A 226 -12.31 -1.41 -6.97
CA VAL A 226 -12.33 -2.52 -6.00
C VAL A 226 -11.65 -2.14 -4.69
N VAL A 227 -10.47 -1.51 -4.76
CA VAL A 227 -9.73 -1.05 -3.58
C VAL A 227 -10.54 -0.04 -2.79
N GLN A 228 -11.11 0.98 -3.43
CA GLN A 228 -11.90 2.01 -2.74
C GLN A 228 -13.19 1.44 -2.13
N THR A 229 -13.79 0.43 -2.75
CA THR A 229 -15.08 -0.13 -2.30
C THR A 229 -14.94 -1.23 -1.24
N TYR A 230 -13.88 -2.03 -1.31
CA TYR A 230 -13.71 -3.24 -0.49
C TYR A 230 -12.37 -3.33 0.29
N GLY A 231 -11.48 -2.35 0.13
CA GLY A 231 -10.18 -2.29 0.80
C GLY A 231 -9.03 -2.95 0.03
N SER A 232 -7.81 -2.45 0.24
CA SER A 232 -6.59 -2.99 -0.38
C SER A 232 -6.25 -4.41 0.04
N GLU A 233 -6.74 -4.90 1.18
CA GLU A 233 -6.52 -6.26 1.65
C GLU A 233 -7.10 -7.32 0.71
N VAL A 234 -8.11 -6.97 -0.10
CA VAL A 234 -8.66 -7.88 -1.12
C VAL A 234 -7.58 -8.29 -2.12
N ILE A 235 -6.64 -7.37 -2.41
CA ILE A 235 -5.52 -7.58 -3.32
C ILE A 235 -4.29 -8.08 -2.56
N LEU A 236 -3.89 -7.41 -1.47
CA LEU A 236 -2.60 -7.61 -0.80
C LEU A 236 -2.54 -8.79 0.20
N SER A 237 -3.66 -9.46 0.47
CA SER A 237 -3.74 -10.46 1.56
C SER A 237 -2.98 -11.77 1.31
N GLU A 238 -2.56 -12.06 0.08
CA GLU A 238 -1.87 -13.30 -0.29
C GLU A 238 -0.66 -12.98 -1.16
N PRO A 239 0.56 -13.41 -0.76
CA PRO A 239 1.77 -13.09 -1.51
C PRO A 239 1.75 -13.72 -2.91
N SER A 240 2.32 -13.00 -3.88
CA SER A 240 2.44 -13.45 -5.26
C SER A 240 3.18 -14.80 -5.33
N PRO A 241 2.62 -15.83 -6.00
CA PRO A 241 3.27 -17.14 -6.12
C PRO A 241 4.55 -17.10 -6.97
N SER A 242 4.74 -16.05 -7.79
CA SER A 242 5.92 -15.90 -8.67
C SER A 242 7.11 -15.20 -8.01
N GLY A 243 7.02 -14.78 -6.74
CA GLY A 243 8.08 -14.06 -6.03
C GLY A 243 8.30 -12.61 -6.49
N GLU A 244 7.89 -12.25 -7.70
CA GLU A 244 7.80 -10.87 -8.19
C GLU A 244 6.44 -10.25 -7.85
N THR A 245 6.46 -9.03 -7.31
CA THR A 245 5.28 -8.22 -7.02
C THR A 245 4.72 -7.61 -8.32
N PRO A 246 3.43 -7.84 -8.65
CA PRO A 246 2.78 -7.23 -9.80
C PRO A 246 2.82 -5.69 -9.74
N PHE A 247 2.89 -5.04 -10.90
CA PHE A 247 2.93 -3.58 -11.03
C PHE A 247 1.81 -2.89 -10.24
N PHE A 248 0.57 -3.39 -10.37
CA PHE A 248 -0.56 -2.77 -9.68
C PHE A 248 -0.43 -2.87 -8.15
N GLU A 249 0.11 -3.98 -7.63
CA GLU A 249 0.34 -4.14 -6.18
C GLU A 249 1.39 -3.16 -5.68
N THR A 250 2.51 -3.02 -6.42
CA THR A 250 3.53 -2.01 -6.13
C THR A 250 2.95 -0.61 -6.15
N TRP A 251 2.23 -0.24 -7.22
CA TRP A 251 1.59 1.07 -7.36
C TRP A 251 0.54 1.30 -6.27
N LEU A 252 -0.27 0.30 -5.94
CA LEU A 252 -1.27 0.38 -4.87
C LEU A 252 -0.59 0.71 -3.54
N LEU A 253 0.48 -0.01 -3.18
CA LEU A 253 1.23 0.21 -1.95
C LEU A 253 1.83 1.60 -1.87
N THR A 254 2.40 2.11 -2.97
CA THR A 254 3.18 3.35 -2.95
C THR A 254 2.42 4.61 -3.35
N CYS A 255 1.29 4.48 -4.05
CA CYS A 255 0.64 5.59 -4.76
C CYS A 255 -0.85 5.76 -4.47
N MET A 256 -1.60 4.78 -3.98
CA MET A 256 -3.06 4.90 -3.81
C MET A 256 -3.42 5.56 -2.48
N PRO A 257 -4.15 6.71 -2.47
CA PRO A 257 -4.64 7.28 -1.22
C PRO A 257 -5.75 6.40 -0.64
N GLU A 258 -5.60 5.93 0.59
CA GLU A 258 -6.63 5.17 1.32
C GLU A 258 -6.85 5.79 2.71
N GLU A 259 -8.00 5.54 3.33
CA GLU A 259 -8.28 6.04 4.68
C GLU A 259 -7.26 5.44 5.67
N GLY A 260 -6.45 6.30 6.29
CA GLY A 260 -5.38 5.89 7.21
C GLY A 260 -4.04 5.52 6.56
N LYS A 261 -3.95 5.52 5.22
CA LYS A 261 -2.71 5.37 4.46
C LYS A 261 -2.35 6.70 3.81
N ILE A 262 -1.16 7.21 4.12
CA ILE A 262 -0.74 8.51 3.62
C ILE A 262 0.55 8.34 2.83
N LEU A 263 0.47 8.80 1.59
CA LEU A 263 1.51 8.65 0.60
C LEU A 263 2.54 9.76 0.78
N ASN A 264 3.80 9.40 0.62
CA ASN A 264 4.87 10.38 0.56
C ASN A 264 5.17 10.73 -0.92
N PRO A 265 4.91 11.97 -1.38
CA PRO A 265 5.21 12.38 -2.75
C PRO A 265 6.71 12.35 -3.08
N ASP A 266 7.58 12.37 -2.07
CA ASP A 266 9.04 12.27 -2.21
C ASP A 266 9.57 10.84 -2.14
N HIS A 267 8.69 9.83 -2.06
CA HIS A 267 9.12 8.44 -1.96
C HIS A 267 10.02 8.07 -3.15
N PRO A 268 11.16 7.36 -2.96
CA PRO A 268 12.08 7.03 -4.05
C PRO A 268 11.45 6.28 -5.23
N CYS A 269 10.34 5.57 -5.02
CA CYS A 269 9.57 4.94 -6.10
C CYS A 269 9.05 5.93 -7.16
N PHE A 270 8.92 7.22 -6.80
CA PHE A 270 8.50 8.32 -7.69
C PHE A 270 9.66 9.05 -8.35
N ARG A 271 10.90 8.52 -8.27
CA ARG A 271 12.04 9.01 -9.06
C ARG A 271 12.41 8.01 -10.16
N PRO A 272 11.67 7.97 -11.29
CA PRO A 272 12.09 7.23 -12.46
C PRO A 272 13.42 7.75 -13.00
N GLU A 273 14.03 7.01 -13.91
CA GLU A 273 15.17 7.47 -14.69
C GLU A 273 14.84 8.81 -15.39
N SER A 274 15.67 9.85 -15.18
CA SER A 274 15.47 11.22 -15.71
C SER A 274 15.06 11.23 -17.19
N GLY A 275 15.74 10.44 -18.02
CA GLY A 275 15.47 10.38 -19.45
C GLY A 275 14.05 9.90 -19.81
N LYS A 276 13.42 9.06 -18.99
CA LYS A 276 12.02 8.62 -19.20
C LYS A 276 11.03 9.73 -18.85
N VAL A 277 11.31 10.50 -17.80
CA VAL A 277 10.48 11.62 -17.37
C VAL A 277 10.53 12.73 -18.41
N GLU A 278 11.72 13.13 -18.84
CA GLU A 278 11.93 14.14 -19.88
C GLU A 278 11.21 13.76 -21.18
N SER A 279 11.30 12.49 -21.60
CA SER A 279 10.61 11.99 -22.79
C SER A 279 9.09 12.06 -22.64
N LEU A 280 8.55 11.75 -21.46
CA LEU A 280 7.11 11.83 -21.19
C LEU A 280 6.62 13.27 -21.14
N VAL A 281 7.36 14.18 -20.49
CA VAL A 281 7.02 15.61 -20.45
C VAL A 281 7.05 16.20 -21.86
N ALA A 282 8.07 15.90 -22.66
CA ALA A 282 8.14 16.33 -24.06
C ALA A 282 6.95 15.81 -24.88
N LEU A 283 6.59 14.53 -24.70
CA LEU A 283 5.43 13.93 -25.36
C LEU A 283 4.12 14.62 -24.97
N LEU A 284 3.91 14.92 -23.69
CA LEU A 284 2.71 15.57 -23.18
C LEU A 284 2.61 17.04 -23.60
N ASN A 285 3.74 17.72 -23.79
CA ASN A 285 3.78 19.11 -24.22
C ASN A 285 3.61 19.27 -25.76
N ASN A 286 3.93 18.23 -26.54
CA ASN A 286 3.74 18.25 -27.99
C ASN A 286 2.26 18.20 -28.38
N SER A 287 1.88 18.94 -29.43
CA SER A 287 0.50 18.97 -29.96
C SER A 287 0.15 17.78 -30.87
N SER A 288 1.08 16.86 -31.08
CA SER A 288 0.88 15.65 -31.89
C SER A 288 0.18 14.56 -31.08
N GLU A 289 -0.78 13.87 -31.68
CA GLU A 289 -1.51 12.77 -31.06
C GLU A 289 -0.56 11.68 -30.52
N MET A 290 -0.77 11.26 -29.28
CA MET A 290 0.04 10.25 -28.62
C MET A 290 -0.09 8.89 -29.30
N LYS A 291 1.01 8.40 -29.91
CA LYS A 291 1.05 7.09 -30.58
C LYS A 291 1.04 5.95 -29.57
N LEU A 292 0.04 5.06 -29.64
CA LEU A 292 -0.14 3.95 -28.69
C LEU A 292 0.80 2.76 -28.93
N VAL A 293 1.36 2.66 -30.14
CA VAL A 293 2.20 1.54 -30.57
C VAL A 293 3.45 1.47 -29.71
N GLN A 294 3.77 0.26 -29.22
CA GLN A 294 4.92 -0.03 -28.36
C GLN A 294 4.96 0.71 -27.01
N MET A 295 3.88 1.39 -26.61
CA MET A 295 3.81 2.03 -25.31
C MET A 295 3.73 1.00 -24.17
N LYS A 296 4.56 1.18 -23.15
CA LYS A 296 4.51 0.41 -21.90
C LYS A 296 3.74 1.19 -20.83
N TRP A 297 2.44 0.95 -20.76
CA TRP A 297 1.53 1.73 -19.91
C TRP A 297 1.87 1.69 -18.42
N HIS A 298 2.39 0.56 -17.91
CA HIS A 298 2.87 0.46 -16.53
C HIS A 298 4.05 1.41 -16.27
N GLU A 299 5.04 1.51 -17.17
CA GLU A 299 6.15 2.47 -17.03
C GLU A 299 5.67 3.92 -17.12
N ILE A 300 4.69 4.20 -18.00
CA ILE A 300 4.06 5.53 -18.12
C ILE A 300 3.35 5.90 -16.81
N CYS A 301 2.56 5.00 -16.23
CA CYS A 301 1.86 5.23 -14.97
C CYS A 301 2.84 5.49 -13.81
N LEU A 302 3.95 4.75 -13.73
CA LEU A 302 5.01 5.00 -12.74
C LEU A 302 5.75 6.32 -12.97
N SER A 303 5.87 6.78 -14.22
CA SER A 303 6.58 8.02 -14.56
C SER A 303 5.69 9.27 -14.49
N THR A 304 4.37 9.08 -14.52
CA THR A 304 3.39 10.19 -14.52
C THR A 304 3.53 11.11 -13.30
N PRO A 305 3.71 10.62 -12.06
CA PRO A 305 3.96 11.49 -10.89
C PRO A 305 5.14 12.45 -11.06
N ALA A 306 6.28 11.95 -11.55
CA ALA A 306 7.48 12.76 -11.78
C ALA A 306 7.26 13.79 -12.91
N ALA A 307 6.59 13.39 -13.98
CA ALA A 307 6.26 14.31 -15.08
C ALA A 307 5.31 15.43 -14.61
N ILE A 308 4.33 15.12 -13.77
CA ILE A 308 3.44 16.11 -13.16
C ILE A 308 4.21 17.06 -12.24
N LEU A 309 5.15 16.55 -11.45
CA LEU A 309 6.03 17.39 -10.62
C LEU A 309 6.84 18.36 -11.47
N GLU A 310 7.43 17.92 -12.58
CA GLU A 310 8.17 18.81 -13.49
C GLU A 310 7.27 19.88 -14.12
N VAL A 311 6.08 19.50 -14.57
CA VAL A 311 5.08 20.44 -15.13
C VAL A 311 4.63 21.45 -14.08
N LEU A 312 4.38 21.00 -12.85
CA LEU A 312 4.00 21.87 -11.73
C LEU A 312 5.14 22.84 -11.40
N ASN A 313 6.38 22.36 -11.28
CA ASN A 313 7.56 23.20 -11.04
C ASN A 313 7.75 24.23 -12.15
N ALA A 314 7.58 23.85 -13.42
CA ALA A 314 7.66 24.77 -14.54
C ALA A 314 6.56 25.84 -14.48
N TRP A 315 5.35 25.48 -14.08
CA TRP A 315 4.26 26.44 -13.87
C TRP A 315 4.49 27.35 -12.67
N GLU A 316 4.99 26.81 -11.55
CA GLU A 316 5.33 27.56 -10.34
C GLU A 316 6.38 28.63 -10.62
N ASN A 317 7.41 28.29 -11.40
CA ASN A 317 8.48 29.20 -11.82
C ASN A 317 8.12 30.11 -13.01
N GLY A 318 6.88 30.06 -13.51
CA GLY A 318 6.41 30.93 -14.59
C GLY A 318 6.87 30.54 -16.00
N ALA A 319 7.47 29.36 -16.18
CA ALA A 319 7.86 28.83 -17.49
C ALA A 319 6.68 28.29 -18.31
N LEU A 320 5.58 27.91 -17.65
CA LEU A 320 4.32 27.49 -18.30
C LEU A 320 3.17 28.42 -17.93
N THR A 321 2.27 28.66 -18.90
CA THR A 321 0.99 29.34 -18.65
C THR A 321 -0.07 28.34 -18.22
N VAL A 322 -1.17 28.81 -17.62
CA VAL A 322 -2.29 27.94 -17.21
C VAL A 322 -2.92 27.20 -18.40
N GLU A 323 -2.93 27.81 -19.59
CA GLU A 323 -3.44 27.19 -20.83
C GLU A 323 -2.51 26.06 -21.31
N ALA A 324 -1.19 26.22 -21.15
CA ALA A 324 -0.24 25.16 -21.46
C ALA A 324 -0.40 23.97 -20.49
N VAL A 325 -0.61 24.25 -19.21
CA VAL A 325 -0.90 23.22 -18.20
C VAL A 325 -2.22 22.52 -18.50
N GLN A 326 -3.28 23.26 -18.83
CA GLN A 326 -4.57 22.69 -19.24
C GLN A 326 -4.38 21.70 -20.40
N ARG A 327 -3.64 22.10 -21.44
CA ARG A 327 -3.36 21.24 -22.61
C ARG A 327 -2.61 19.95 -22.22
N ILE A 328 -1.62 20.06 -21.34
CA ILE A 328 -0.88 18.91 -20.80
C ILE A 328 -1.83 17.98 -20.02
N THR A 329 -2.67 18.53 -19.13
CA THR A 329 -3.64 17.73 -18.36
C THR A 329 -4.69 17.08 -19.25
N ASP A 330 -5.10 17.74 -20.34
CA ASP A 330 -5.99 17.17 -21.36
C ASP A 330 -5.35 16.00 -22.10
N ASN A 331 -4.04 16.09 -22.42
CA ASN A 331 -3.29 14.99 -23.02
C ASN A 331 -3.19 13.78 -22.07
N ILE A 332 -3.03 14.01 -20.76
CA ILE A 332 -2.97 12.96 -19.74
C ILE A 332 -4.28 12.17 -19.66
N LYS A 333 -5.43 12.84 -19.64
CA LYS A 333 -6.75 12.19 -19.49
C LYS A 333 -7.41 11.80 -20.82
N GLY A 334 -6.81 12.15 -21.96
CA GLY A 334 -7.39 11.94 -23.30
C GLY A 334 -7.38 10.50 -23.81
N LYS A 335 -6.26 9.79 -23.65
CA LYS A 335 -6.13 8.42 -24.16
C LYS A 335 -6.48 7.38 -23.10
N VAL A 336 -5.81 7.40 -21.95
CA VAL A 336 -6.00 6.44 -20.86
C VAL A 336 -6.33 7.17 -19.55
N CYS A 337 -7.42 6.78 -18.89
CA CYS A 337 -7.87 7.37 -17.64
C CYS A 337 -6.93 7.03 -16.46
N SER A 338 -6.22 5.90 -16.54
CA SER A 338 -5.25 5.44 -15.54
C SER A 338 -4.14 6.46 -15.28
N MET A 339 -3.70 7.20 -16.30
CA MET A 339 -2.70 8.26 -16.13
C MET A 339 -3.24 9.43 -15.29
N ALA A 340 -4.48 9.83 -15.50
CA ALA A 340 -5.12 10.88 -14.69
C ALA A 340 -5.22 10.45 -13.23
N ILE A 341 -5.54 9.18 -12.96
CA ILE A 341 -5.53 8.62 -11.60
C ILE A 341 -4.14 8.68 -10.98
N CYS A 342 -3.10 8.27 -11.71
CA CYS A 342 -1.72 8.33 -11.20
C CYS A 342 -1.28 9.76 -10.89
N ALA A 343 -1.63 10.72 -11.76
CA ALA A 343 -1.34 12.14 -11.58
C ALA A 343 -2.05 12.70 -10.34
N VAL A 344 -3.36 12.50 -10.22
CA VAL A 344 -4.16 13.02 -9.11
C VAL A 344 -3.77 12.37 -7.78
N ALA A 345 -3.48 11.07 -7.76
CA ALA A 345 -3.03 10.38 -6.57
C ALA A 345 -1.76 11.02 -5.97
N TRP A 346 -0.78 11.36 -6.82
CA TRP A 346 0.40 12.09 -6.39
C TRP A 346 0.09 13.54 -5.99
N LEU A 347 -0.73 14.27 -6.76
CA LEU A 347 -1.11 15.66 -6.44
C LEU A 347 -1.85 15.76 -5.10
N VAL A 348 -2.73 14.81 -4.77
CA VAL A 348 -3.41 14.72 -3.47
C VAL A 348 -2.39 14.55 -2.34
N ALA A 349 -1.40 13.67 -2.52
CA ALA A 349 -0.32 13.49 -1.57
C ALA A 349 0.51 14.78 -1.42
N HIS A 350 0.85 15.43 -2.54
CA HIS A 350 1.61 16.66 -2.56
C HIS A 350 0.89 17.81 -1.87
N VAL A 351 -0.38 18.05 -2.16
CA VAL A 351 -1.20 19.11 -1.53
C VAL A 351 -1.25 18.98 -0.01
N ARG A 352 -1.21 17.74 0.52
CA ARG A 352 -1.17 17.48 1.96
C ARG A 352 0.11 17.97 2.64
N MET A 353 1.20 18.15 1.89
CA MET A 353 2.50 18.62 2.40
C MET A 353 2.61 20.15 2.41
N LEU A 354 1.81 20.83 1.57
CA LEU A 354 1.96 22.25 1.27
C LEU A 354 1.29 23.17 2.30
N GLY A 355 1.82 24.39 2.40
CA GLY A 355 1.16 25.50 3.09
C GLY A 355 -0.05 26.03 2.32
N ARG A 356 -0.87 26.90 2.92
CA ARG A 356 -2.13 27.36 2.28
C ARG A 356 -1.90 28.03 0.92
N ASP A 357 -0.88 28.88 0.84
CA ASP A 357 -0.63 29.73 -0.33
C ASP A 357 -0.03 28.92 -1.50
N GLU A 358 0.67 27.82 -1.20
CA GLU A 358 1.29 26.94 -2.20
C GLU A 358 0.28 25.98 -2.86
N ARG A 359 -0.92 25.82 -2.29
CA ARG A 359 -1.90 24.81 -2.76
C ARG A 359 -2.65 25.22 -4.03
N GLU A 360 -2.68 26.49 -4.39
CA GLU A 360 -3.55 27.00 -5.46
C GLU A 360 -3.29 26.33 -6.81
N LYS A 361 -2.02 26.29 -7.26
CA LYS A 361 -1.62 25.70 -8.54
C LYS A 361 -1.85 24.17 -8.57
N PRO A 362 -1.37 23.38 -7.59
CA PRO A 362 -1.68 21.94 -7.51
C PRO A 362 -3.19 21.63 -7.48
N GLN A 363 -3.97 22.38 -6.69
CA GLN A 363 -5.43 22.17 -6.63
C GLN A 363 -6.11 22.53 -7.96
N THR A 364 -5.63 23.55 -8.65
CA THR A 364 -6.11 23.90 -9.99
C THR A 364 -5.80 22.77 -10.97
N MET A 365 -4.58 22.22 -10.95
CA MET A 365 -4.22 21.08 -11.79
C MET A 365 -5.08 19.84 -11.51
N ILE A 366 -5.41 19.56 -10.23
CA ILE A 366 -6.37 18.49 -9.89
C ILE A 366 -7.74 18.76 -10.54
N ARG A 367 -8.28 19.99 -10.41
CA ARG A 367 -9.58 20.34 -11.04
C ARG A 367 -9.56 20.14 -12.55
N GLN A 368 -8.45 20.48 -13.21
CA GLN A 368 -8.27 20.27 -14.64
C GLN A 368 -8.26 18.78 -15.01
N LEU A 369 -7.60 17.92 -14.22
CA LEU A 369 -7.53 16.48 -14.45
C LEU A 369 -8.86 15.75 -14.16
N VAL A 370 -9.64 16.22 -13.19
CA VAL A 370 -10.95 15.65 -12.83
C VAL A 370 -12.02 15.98 -13.88
N LEU A 371 -11.91 17.11 -14.58
CA LEU A 371 -12.90 17.54 -15.56
C LEU A 371 -12.87 16.62 -16.81
N PRO A 372 -14.00 16.01 -17.21
CA PRO A 372 -14.08 15.22 -18.44
C PRO A 372 -13.70 16.03 -19.69
N LEU A 373 -13.18 15.35 -20.72
CA LEU A 373 -12.99 15.95 -22.04
C LEU A 373 -14.28 15.90 -22.85
N PHE A 374 -14.50 16.94 -23.64
CA PHE A 374 -15.57 17.00 -24.63
C PHE A 374 -14.92 17.16 -26.02
N GLY A 375 -14.67 16.05 -26.73
CA GLY A 375 -14.02 16.09 -28.05
C GLY A 375 -13.78 14.73 -28.70
N GLU A 376 -13.38 14.73 -29.98
CA GLU A 376 -13.29 13.55 -30.86
C GLU A 376 -12.00 12.70 -30.68
N ASN A 377 -10.98 13.21 -29.97
CA ASN A 377 -9.66 12.56 -29.85
C ASN A 377 -9.56 11.47 -28.77
N THR A 378 -10.68 10.98 -28.24
CA THR A 378 -10.73 9.97 -27.17
C THR A 378 -10.71 8.53 -27.69
N LEU A 379 -10.20 7.57 -26.92
CA LEU A 379 -10.32 6.15 -27.24
C LEU A 379 -11.73 5.61 -27.01
N GLN A 380 -12.01 4.41 -27.54
CA GLN A 380 -13.30 3.73 -27.36
C GLN A 380 -13.73 3.66 -25.88
N PHE A 381 -15.05 3.60 -25.67
CA PHE A 381 -15.67 3.50 -24.33
C PHE A 381 -15.27 4.64 -23.38
N TYR A 382 -14.94 5.83 -23.91
CA TYR A 382 -14.51 6.95 -23.09
C TYR A 382 -15.56 7.37 -22.07
N ASN A 383 -16.83 7.41 -22.46
CA ASN A 383 -17.92 7.81 -21.57
C ASN A 383 -18.07 6.87 -20.37
N GLU A 384 -17.95 5.56 -20.58
CA GLU A 384 -18.01 4.57 -19.51
C GLU A 384 -16.77 4.64 -18.61
N ARG A 385 -15.57 4.78 -19.22
CA ARG A 385 -14.31 4.91 -18.48
C ARG A 385 -14.26 6.18 -17.64
N VAL A 386 -14.71 7.31 -18.19
CA VAL A 386 -14.66 8.61 -17.50
C VAL A 386 -15.61 8.65 -16.30
N VAL A 387 -16.76 7.98 -16.35
CA VAL A 387 -17.67 7.87 -15.20
C VAL A 387 -16.97 7.20 -14.01
N ILE A 388 -16.27 6.09 -14.26
CA ILE A 388 -15.56 5.36 -13.20
C ILE A 388 -14.32 6.12 -12.76
N MET A 389 -13.57 6.72 -13.68
CA MET A 389 -12.47 7.62 -13.36
C MET A 389 -12.93 8.75 -12.44
N SER A 390 -14.02 9.46 -12.78
CA SER A 390 -14.57 10.54 -11.97
C SER A 390 -14.95 10.07 -10.58
N SER A 391 -15.66 8.93 -10.46
CA SER A 391 -15.98 8.33 -9.17
C SER A 391 -14.71 8.06 -8.33
N ILE A 392 -13.68 7.47 -8.94
CA ILE A 392 -12.42 7.18 -8.24
C ILE A 392 -11.74 8.47 -7.77
N LEU A 393 -11.66 9.47 -8.65
CA LEU A 393 -11.00 10.74 -8.37
C LEU A 393 -11.75 11.57 -7.33
N GLU A 394 -13.09 11.54 -7.33
CA GLU A 394 -13.91 12.18 -6.31
C GLU A 394 -13.60 11.64 -4.91
N HIS A 395 -13.50 10.32 -4.77
CA HIS A 395 -13.09 9.68 -3.50
C HIS A 395 -11.66 10.04 -3.11
N MET A 396 -10.71 10.02 -4.05
CA MET A 396 -9.31 10.42 -3.78
C MET A 396 -9.20 11.86 -3.30
N CYS A 397 -10.00 12.76 -3.87
CA CYS A 397 -9.91 14.19 -3.63
C CYS A 397 -10.81 14.69 -2.49
N ALA A 398 -11.66 13.83 -1.91
CA ALA A 398 -12.65 14.20 -0.90
C ALA A 398 -12.04 15.02 0.24
N ASP A 399 -10.94 14.55 0.84
CA ASP A 399 -10.25 15.23 1.94
C ASP A 399 -9.65 16.58 1.51
N VAL A 400 -9.13 16.66 0.27
CA VAL A 400 -8.47 17.85 -0.26
C VAL A 400 -9.47 18.98 -0.52
N PHE A 401 -10.67 18.65 -1.02
CA PHE A 401 -11.69 19.65 -1.39
C PHE A 401 -12.71 19.94 -0.28
N GLN A 402 -13.10 18.98 0.56
CA GLN A 402 -14.02 19.22 1.69
C GLN A 402 -13.48 20.29 2.65
N GLN A 403 -12.16 20.35 2.82
CA GLN A 403 -11.52 21.32 3.71
C GLN A 403 -11.50 22.74 3.14
N THR A 404 -11.43 22.89 1.81
CA THR A 404 -11.55 24.19 1.13
C THR A 404 -12.98 24.75 1.28
N GLY A 405 -13.99 23.89 1.30
CA GLY A 405 -15.41 24.27 1.50
C GLY A 405 -15.76 24.66 2.93
N LEU A 406 -15.17 24.01 3.94
CA LEU A 406 -15.41 24.33 5.36
C LEU A 406 -14.86 25.70 5.78
N LEU A 407 -13.79 26.19 5.13
CA LEU A 407 -13.23 27.53 5.38
C LEU A 407 -14.07 28.69 4.81
N LEU A 408 -15.00 28.42 3.89
CA LEU A 408 -15.96 29.40 3.35
C LEU A 408 -17.24 29.50 4.18
N ARG A 409 -17.53 28.50 5.02
CA ARG A 409 -18.57 28.60 6.05
C ARG A 409 -17.96 29.25 7.28
N SER A 410 -18.39 30.46 7.57
CA SER A 410 -18.15 31.13 8.86
C SER A 410 -18.33 30.13 9.99
N THR A 411 -17.29 29.99 10.82
CA THR A 411 -17.33 29.27 12.09
C THR A 411 -18.47 29.85 12.93
N LEU A 412 -19.61 29.15 12.98
CA LEU A 412 -20.56 29.33 14.05
C LEU A 412 -19.82 29.01 15.35
N GLU A 413 -19.75 29.99 16.23
CA GLU A 413 -19.10 29.92 17.55
C GLU A 413 -19.60 28.70 18.32
N GLY A 414 -18.67 27.92 18.91
CA GLY A 414 -18.99 27.07 20.06
C GLY A 414 -18.74 25.56 19.95
N GLN A 415 -18.24 25.03 18.83
CA GLN A 415 -17.73 23.65 18.80
C GLN A 415 -16.25 23.64 18.41
N GLU A 416 -15.36 23.40 19.38
CA GLU A 416 -13.99 23.03 19.06
C GLU A 416 -13.99 21.72 18.26
N PRO A 417 -13.49 21.70 17.01
CA PRO A 417 -13.36 20.46 16.27
C PRO A 417 -12.34 19.57 16.98
N ILE A 418 -12.67 18.28 17.10
CA ILE A 418 -11.80 17.28 17.73
C ILE A 418 -10.44 17.28 17.01
N PRO A 419 -9.29 17.49 17.69
CA PRO A 419 -8.09 18.06 17.04
C PRO A 419 -7.25 17.10 16.18
N TYR A 420 -7.64 15.83 16.01
CA TYR A 420 -6.68 14.76 15.67
C TYR A 420 -7.03 13.94 14.41
N ARG A 421 -7.85 14.45 13.49
CA ARG A 421 -8.14 13.74 12.23
C ARG A 421 -7.78 14.56 11.01
N ASN A 422 -6.69 14.16 10.34
CA ASN A 422 -6.42 14.34 8.91
C ASN A 422 -6.74 15.71 8.28
N LEU A 423 -6.63 16.79 9.04
CA LEU A 423 -6.74 18.12 8.47
C LEU A 423 -5.44 18.42 7.73
N LEU A 424 -5.57 18.97 6.52
CA LEU A 424 -4.46 19.60 5.82
C LEU A 424 -3.79 20.56 6.82
N PRO A 425 -2.46 20.63 6.83
CA PRO A 425 -1.70 21.48 7.75
C PRO A 425 -2.25 22.90 7.76
N ALA A 426 -2.17 23.58 8.92
CA ALA A 426 -2.52 24.99 9.05
C ALA A 426 -1.68 25.88 8.08
N LYS A 427 -1.84 27.21 8.15
CA LYS A 427 -1.22 28.19 7.22
C LYS A 427 0.20 27.83 6.72
N GLU A 428 1.06 27.28 7.57
CA GLU A 428 2.46 26.92 7.27
C GLU A 428 2.63 25.48 6.71
N PRO A 429 3.56 25.24 5.75
CA PRO A 429 3.89 23.90 5.24
C PRO A 429 4.33 22.93 6.34
N ILE A 430 4.11 21.61 6.18
CA ILE A 430 4.46 20.64 7.24
C ILE A 430 5.94 20.61 7.59
N HIS A 431 6.80 20.90 6.61
CA HIS A 431 8.24 20.97 6.83
C HIS A 431 8.57 22.10 7.81
N GLU A 432 7.90 23.24 7.70
CA GLU A 432 8.09 24.35 8.63
C GLU A 432 7.56 24.00 10.02
N ALA A 433 6.39 23.37 10.10
CA ALA A 433 5.83 22.91 11.36
C ALA A 433 6.76 21.91 12.07
N LEU A 434 7.34 20.94 11.33
CA LEU A 434 8.30 19.97 11.86
C LEU A 434 9.57 20.67 12.35
N ARG A 435 10.17 21.53 11.54
CA ARG A 435 11.39 22.27 11.87
C ARG A 435 11.18 23.14 13.11
N ARG A 436 10.11 23.95 13.13
CA ARG A 436 9.78 24.84 14.25
C ARG A 436 9.53 24.05 15.53
N GLN A 437 8.78 22.95 15.44
CA GLN A 437 8.50 22.11 16.60
C GLN A 437 9.76 21.42 17.12
N PHE A 438 10.59 20.88 16.22
CA PHE A 438 11.83 20.22 16.59
C PHE A 438 12.81 21.19 17.26
N GLN A 439 12.99 22.40 16.72
CA GLN A 439 13.81 23.44 17.35
C GLN A 439 13.28 23.85 18.74
N ALA A 440 11.96 23.93 18.91
CA ALA A 440 11.37 24.25 20.21
C ALA A 440 11.66 23.15 21.25
N VAL A 441 11.50 21.89 20.84
CA VAL A 441 11.82 20.71 21.67
C VAL A 441 13.31 20.63 21.97
N LEU A 442 14.18 20.92 20.99
CA LEU A 442 15.63 20.91 21.17
C LEU A 442 16.08 21.95 22.19
N ARG A 443 15.52 23.17 22.16
CA ARG A 443 15.79 24.21 23.16
C ARG A 443 15.30 23.79 24.56
N LYS A 444 14.10 23.22 24.65
CA LYS A 444 13.52 22.71 25.91
C LYS A 444 14.28 21.50 26.47
N GLY A 445 14.73 20.59 25.63
CA GLY A 445 15.39 19.32 25.99
C GLY A 445 14.47 18.16 26.28
N TRP A 446 13.18 18.28 26.03
CA TRP A 446 12.21 17.21 26.24
C TRP A 446 11.00 17.38 25.31
N VAL A 447 10.32 16.28 25.02
CA VAL A 447 9.12 16.24 24.18
C VAL A 447 7.89 16.31 25.09
N ASP A 448 7.13 17.40 25.02
CA ASP A 448 5.85 17.51 25.71
C ASP A 448 4.71 16.82 24.94
N SER A 449 3.56 16.59 25.58
CA SER A 449 2.42 15.88 24.93
C SER A 449 1.95 16.59 23.65
N ARG A 450 1.98 17.92 23.61
CA ARG A 450 1.59 18.70 22.43
C ARG A 450 2.58 18.47 21.28
N ALA A 451 3.87 18.48 21.56
CA ALA A 451 4.93 18.18 20.60
C ALA A 451 4.78 16.75 20.07
N LEU A 452 4.52 15.78 20.96
CA LEU A 452 4.36 14.38 20.59
C LEU A 452 3.18 14.19 19.63
N HIS A 453 2.02 14.78 19.92
CA HIS A 453 0.86 14.71 19.03
C HIS A 453 1.11 15.40 17.68
N LEU A 454 1.84 16.51 17.67
CA LEU A 454 2.21 17.16 16.40
C LEU A 454 3.18 16.27 15.60
N PHE A 455 4.21 15.70 16.23
CA PHE A 455 5.11 14.76 15.55
C PHE A 455 4.38 13.51 15.06
N GLU A 456 3.45 12.99 15.84
CA GLU A 456 2.56 11.91 15.42
C GLU A 456 1.79 12.34 14.17
N SER A 457 1.10 13.47 14.18
CA SER A 457 0.37 13.99 13.01
C SER A 457 1.29 14.20 11.80
N LEU A 458 2.49 14.72 11.99
CA LEU A 458 3.46 14.96 10.92
C LEU A 458 4.03 13.65 10.35
N LEU A 459 4.24 12.64 11.20
CA LEU A 459 4.61 11.29 10.78
C LEU A 459 3.50 10.67 9.93
N HIS A 460 2.23 10.85 10.33
CA HIS A 460 1.11 10.40 9.52
C HIS A 460 1.04 11.17 8.19
N ILE A 461 1.10 12.50 8.20
CA ILE A 461 0.93 13.31 6.97
C ILE A 461 2.08 13.15 5.98
N GLY A 462 3.33 13.16 6.45
CA GLY A 462 4.50 13.05 5.57
C GLY A 462 4.92 11.62 5.25
N GLY A 463 4.45 10.64 6.03
CA GLY A 463 4.94 9.27 5.97
C GLY A 463 6.31 9.09 6.63
N VAL A 464 6.68 7.82 6.84
CA VAL A 464 7.86 7.43 7.63
C VAL A 464 9.16 7.95 7.01
N PHE A 465 9.31 7.83 5.69
CA PHE A 465 10.51 8.32 4.99
C PHE A 465 10.69 9.82 5.13
N TRP A 466 9.68 10.63 4.83
CA TRP A 466 9.78 12.08 4.92
C TRP A 466 10.08 12.53 6.35
N PHE A 467 9.36 11.97 7.33
CA PHE A 467 9.51 12.33 8.74
C PHE A 467 10.93 12.03 9.24
N THR A 468 11.41 10.80 8.98
CA THR A 468 12.75 10.36 9.38
C THR A 468 13.83 11.17 8.67
N ASN A 469 13.70 11.36 7.35
CA ASN A 469 14.69 12.09 6.55
C ASN A 469 14.83 13.54 6.99
N ASN A 470 13.73 14.25 7.24
CA ASN A 470 13.79 15.65 7.65
C ASN A 470 14.33 15.83 9.09
N LEU A 471 14.02 14.91 10.01
CA LEU A 471 14.62 14.91 11.34
C LEU A 471 16.11 14.59 11.32
N VAL A 472 16.55 13.66 10.46
CA VAL A 472 17.98 13.40 10.22
C VAL A 472 18.66 14.63 9.63
N LYS A 473 18.02 15.35 8.69
CA LYS A 473 18.55 16.63 8.18
C LYS A 473 18.69 17.69 9.27
N GLU A 474 17.78 17.76 10.25
CA GLU A 474 17.96 18.65 11.41
C GLU A 474 19.16 18.22 12.27
N LEU A 475 19.40 16.92 12.49
CA LEU A 475 20.60 16.43 13.15
C LEU A 475 21.88 16.82 12.39
N LEU A 476 21.90 16.67 11.07
CA LEU A 476 23.07 16.96 10.24
C LEU A 476 23.42 18.45 10.16
N LYS A 477 22.56 19.35 10.62
CA LYS A 477 22.84 20.79 10.71
C LYS A 477 23.63 21.18 11.96
N GLU A 478 23.72 20.30 12.96
CA GLU A 478 24.35 20.63 14.23
C GLU A 478 25.87 20.64 14.14
N THR A 479 26.49 21.78 14.46
CA THR A 479 27.95 21.95 14.43
C THR A 479 28.60 21.80 15.80
N ARG A 480 27.81 21.72 16.87
CA ARG A 480 28.30 21.63 18.27
C ARG A 480 28.04 20.24 18.84
N LYS A 481 29.08 19.62 19.40
CA LYS A 481 29.04 18.25 19.95
C LYS A 481 27.93 18.03 20.99
N GLU A 482 27.75 18.98 21.90
CA GLU A 482 26.72 18.91 22.96
C GLU A 482 25.31 18.89 22.39
N TRP A 483 25.05 19.72 21.37
CA TRP A 483 23.76 19.79 20.71
C TRP A 483 23.51 18.57 19.84
N ALA A 484 24.52 18.10 19.11
CA ALA A 484 24.43 16.86 18.34
C ALA A 484 24.08 15.66 19.24
N HIS A 485 24.68 15.57 20.43
CA HIS A 485 24.33 14.53 21.41
C HIS A 485 22.89 14.65 21.92
N ARG A 486 22.45 15.86 22.29
CA ARG A 486 21.08 16.13 22.73
C ARG A 486 20.05 15.79 21.64
N VAL A 487 20.37 16.07 20.38
CA VAL A 487 19.53 15.69 19.23
C VAL A 487 19.38 14.18 19.14
N VAL A 488 20.44 13.40 19.36
CA VAL A 488 20.35 11.92 19.35
C VAL A 488 19.36 11.42 20.39
N GLU A 489 19.41 11.90 21.63
CA GLU A 489 18.50 11.48 22.70
C GLU A 489 17.03 11.85 22.38
N LEU A 490 16.81 13.06 21.85
CA LEU A 490 15.50 13.53 21.45
C LEU A 490 14.94 12.74 20.26
N LEU A 491 15.75 12.53 19.21
CA LEU A 491 15.33 11.77 18.03
C LEU A 491 15.07 10.31 18.38
N TYR A 492 15.90 9.69 19.20
CA TYR A 492 15.67 8.32 19.67
C TYR A 492 14.32 8.21 20.41
N SER A 493 13.99 9.21 21.24
CA SER A 493 12.69 9.29 21.92
C SER A 493 11.52 9.52 20.96
N ILE A 494 11.67 10.41 19.98
CA ILE A 494 10.64 10.68 18.96
C ILE A 494 10.42 9.44 18.07
N PHE A 495 11.48 8.70 17.75
CA PHE A 495 11.41 7.49 16.92
C PHE A 495 10.71 6.31 17.62
N CYS A 496 10.39 6.42 18.92
CA CYS A 496 9.47 5.51 19.59
C CYS A 496 8.02 5.59 19.06
N LEU A 497 7.66 6.62 18.29
CA LEU A 497 6.36 6.71 17.61
C LEU A 497 6.11 5.54 16.63
N ASP A 498 7.16 5.06 15.95
CA ASP A 498 7.15 3.85 15.13
C ASP A 498 8.57 3.30 14.97
N THR A 499 9.07 2.61 16.01
CA THR A 499 10.46 2.13 16.04
C THR A 499 10.79 1.18 14.90
N GLN A 500 9.84 0.35 14.46
CA GLN A 500 10.10 -0.63 13.42
C GLN A 500 10.27 0.05 12.05
N GLN A 501 9.29 0.82 11.60
CA GLN A 501 9.31 1.41 10.27
C GLN A 501 10.37 2.51 10.15
N ILE A 502 10.56 3.32 11.21
CA ILE A 502 11.59 4.36 11.23
C ILE A 502 12.99 3.72 11.16
N THR A 503 13.23 2.63 11.89
CA THR A 503 14.54 1.93 11.84
C THR A 503 14.79 1.34 10.46
N LEU A 504 13.78 0.70 9.84
CA LEU A 504 13.92 0.15 8.48
C LEU A 504 14.22 1.25 7.46
N THR A 505 13.53 2.39 7.55
CA THR A 505 13.75 3.55 6.66
C THR A 505 15.13 4.17 6.88
N LEU A 506 15.54 4.37 8.14
CA LEU A 506 16.83 4.95 8.50
C LEU A 506 17.98 4.09 7.95
N LEU A 507 17.97 2.80 8.27
CA LEU A 507 19.08 1.89 7.96
C LEU A 507 19.04 1.36 6.52
N GLY A 508 17.84 1.22 5.94
CA GLY A 508 17.64 0.62 4.62
C GLY A 508 17.62 1.61 3.47
N THR A 509 17.40 2.91 3.74
CA THR A 509 17.25 3.91 2.68
C THR A 509 18.04 5.18 2.95
N ILE A 510 17.82 5.85 4.08
CA ILE A 510 18.42 7.16 4.35
C ILE A 510 19.94 7.03 4.52
N LEU A 511 20.39 6.13 5.39
CA LEU A 511 21.80 5.95 5.67
C LEU A 511 22.61 5.44 4.45
N PRO A 512 22.15 4.42 3.70
CA PRO A 512 22.80 4.02 2.45
C PRO A 512 22.99 5.19 1.48
N ASN A 513 21.96 6.01 1.26
CA ASN A 513 22.04 7.17 0.36
C ASN A 513 23.08 8.20 0.81
N LEU A 514 23.17 8.48 2.12
CA LEU A 514 24.17 9.40 2.67
C LEU A 514 25.60 8.87 2.52
N LEU A 515 25.78 7.55 2.55
CA LEU A 515 27.09 6.91 2.47
C LEU A 515 27.56 6.69 1.03
N THR A 516 26.66 6.43 0.08
CA THR A 516 27.03 6.13 -1.31
C THR A 516 27.15 7.35 -2.20
N ASP A 517 26.45 8.45 -1.89
CA ASP A 517 26.45 9.66 -2.72
C ASP A 517 27.50 10.67 -2.24
N PRO A 518 28.55 10.95 -3.05
CA PRO A 518 29.59 11.92 -2.69
C PRO A 518 29.07 13.33 -2.40
N ALA A 519 27.92 13.70 -2.97
CA ALA A 519 27.29 14.99 -2.70
C ALA A 519 26.92 15.16 -1.22
N HIS A 520 26.66 14.07 -0.50
CA HIS A 520 26.24 14.12 0.91
C HIS A 520 27.39 13.98 1.90
N TRP A 521 28.58 13.53 1.50
CA TRP A 521 29.65 13.19 2.43
C TRP A 521 30.07 14.35 3.34
N HIS A 522 30.10 15.59 2.83
CA HIS A 522 30.47 16.74 3.64
C HIS A 522 29.55 16.95 4.86
N SER A 523 28.27 16.55 4.78
CA SER A 523 27.31 16.64 5.88
C SER A 523 27.58 15.62 7.01
N LEU A 524 28.38 14.59 6.74
CA LEU A 524 28.79 13.57 7.71
C LEU A 524 30.07 13.95 8.46
N ALA A 525 30.67 15.11 8.20
CA ALA A 525 31.83 15.56 8.96
C ALA A 525 31.43 15.72 10.44
N ASP A 526 32.31 15.36 11.38
CA ASP A 526 32.00 15.47 12.81
C ASP A 526 31.74 16.92 13.23
N PRO A 527 30.81 17.17 14.20
CA PRO A 527 30.13 16.18 15.06
C PRO A 527 28.86 15.45 14.55
N PRO A 528 28.11 15.88 13.52
CA PRO A 528 26.84 15.24 13.15
C PRO A 528 26.99 13.82 12.61
N GLY A 529 28.11 13.50 11.94
CA GLY A 529 28.42 12.14 11.48
C GLY A 529 28.45 11.12 12.62
N LYS A 530 29.26 11.38 13.65
CA LYS A 530 29.29 10.55 14.87
C LYS A 530 27.95 10.48 15.60
N ALA A 531 27.19 11.57 15.64
CA ALA A 531 25.86 11.58 16.24
C ALA A 531 24.85 10.72 15.46
N LEU A 532 24.86 10.77 14.13
CA LEU A 532 24.01 9.93 13.28
C LEU A 532 24.39 8.44 13.41
N ALA A 533 25.68 8.14 13.52
CA ALA A 533 26.16 6.79 13.76
C ALA A 533 25.59 6.24 15.08
N LYS A 534 25.65 7.04 16.14
CA LYS A 534 25.07 6.73 17.45
C LYS A 534 23.57 6.45 17.39
N LEU A 535 22.80 7.37 16.79
CA LEU A 535 21.36 7.21 16.60
C LEU A 535 21.02 5.93 15.82
N SER A 536 21.78 5.63 14.76
CA SER A 536 21.57 4.45 13.90
C SER A 536 21.75 3.15 14.69
N VAL A 537 22.80 3.05 15.51
CA VAL A 537 23.06 1.88 16.36
C VAL A 537 21.97 1.72 17.42
N TRP A 538 21.55 2.80 18.08
CA TRP A 538 20.49 2.76 19.08
C TRP A 538 19.16 2.28 18.49
N CYS A 539 18.78 2.78 17.31
CA CYS A 539 17.58 2.33 16.60
C CYS A 539 17.68 0.85 16.21
N ALA A 540 18.82 0.43 15.65
CA ALA A 540 19.07 -0.96 15.28
C ALA A 540 18.92 -1.92 16.45
N LEU A 541 19.57 -1.63 17.58
CA LEU A 541 19.54 -2.47 18.78
C LEU A 541 18.15 -2.51 19.42
N SER A 542 17.46 -1.38 19.50
CA SER A 542 16.11 -1.28 20.07
C SER A 542 15.10 -2.11 19.27
N SER A 543 15.10 -1.94 17.94
CA SER A 543 14.24 -2.69 17.02
C SER A 543 14.58 -4.19 17.03
N PHE A 544 15.87 -4.54 17.05
CA PHE A 544 16.30 -5.93 17.08
C PHE A 544 15.93 -6.63 18.41
N SER A 545 16.05 -5.95 19.55
CA SER A 545 15.74 -6.52 20.87
C SER A 545 14.24 -6.73 21.12
N THR A 546 13.39 -5.88 20.54
CA THR A 546 11.92 -6.00 20.62
C THR A 546 11.38 -7.17 19.79
N HIS A 547 12.09 -7.58 18.72
CA HIS A 547 11.74 -8.77 17.94
C HIS A 547 12.01 -10.11 18.66
N HIS A 548 13.03 -10.18 19.53
CA HIS A 548 13.41 -11.42 20.22
C HIS A 548 12.71 -11.66 21.57
N LYS A 549 12.01 -10.65 22.12
CA LYS A 549 11.09 -10.84 23.25
C LYS A 549 9.70 -11.08 22.68
N GLY A 550 9.23 -12.32 22.78
CA GLY A 550 8.04 -12.82 22.06
C GLY A 550 6.78 -11.95 22.12
N GLN A 551 5.93 -12.16 21.10
CA GLN A 551 4.53 -11.74 20.95
C GLN A 551 3.92 -11.14 22.23
N ALA A 552 3.87 -9.81 22.33
CA ALA A 552 3.14 -9.14 23.39
C ALA A 552 2.28 -7.99 22.84
N SER A 553 0.96 -8.22 22.98
CA SER A 553 -0.14 -7.26 23.02
C SER A 553 -0.69 -6.71 21.69
N ALA A 554 -1.84 -7.27 21.31
CA ALA A 554 -2.78 -6.82 20.28
C ALA A 554 -3.45 -5.44 20.57
N ARG A 555 -2.77 -4.52 21.25
CA ARG A 555 -3.27 -3.16 21.55
C ARG A 555 -2.53 -2.03 20.86
N GLN A 556 -1.48 -2.30 20.08
CA GLN A 556 -1.04 -1.31 19.12
C GLN A 556 -2.11 -1.18 18.03
N ARG A 557 -2.79 -0.03 18.01
CA ARG A 557 -3.71 0.35 16.93
C ARG A 557 -3.06 -0.06 15.61
N LYS A 558 -3.80 -0.87 14.86
CA LYS A 558 -3.46 -1.48 13.58
C LYS A 558 -2.97 -0.41 12.57
N ARG A 559 -1.73 0.07 12.72
CA ARG A 559 -1.01 0.82 11.70
C ARG A 559 -0.48 -0.21 10.73
N GLN A 560 -0.89 -0.04 9.48
CA GLN A 560 -0.64 -0.97 8.40
C GLN A 560 0.88 -1.01 8.14
N ARG A 561 1.43 -2.22 8.09
CA ARG A 561 2.85 -2.46 7.82
C ARG A 561 3.14 -2.01 6.38
N GLU A 562 3.90 -0.93 6.21
CA GLU A 562 4.53 -0.64 4.93
C GLU A 562 5.63 -1.70 4.73
N ASP A 563 5.44 -2.63 3.80
CA ASP A 563 6.50 -3.52 3.35
C ASP A 563 7.42 -2.70 2.43
N ILE A 564 8.48 -2.13 3.01
CA ILE A 564 9.54 -1.47 2.26
C ILE A 564 10.26 -2.53 1.42
N GLU A 565 9.87 -2.70 0.16
CA GLU A 565 10.66 -3.45 -0.81
C GLU A 565 11.94 -2.66 -1.12
N VAL A 566 13.04 -3.07 -0.50
CA VAL A 566 14.39 -2.58 -0.80
C VAL A 566 14.75 -3.04 -2.22
N ASN A 567 14.73 -2.13 -3.19
CA ASN A 567 15.14 -2.39 -4.58
C ASN A 567 16.56 -3.00 -4.61
N MET A 568 16.67 -4.22 -5.14
CA MET A 568 17.94 -4.93 -5.34
C MET A 568 18.38 -4.84 -6.81
N PRO A 569 19.68 -4.65 -7.10
CA PRO A 569 20.26 -5.05 -8.37
C PRO A 569 20.28 -6.60 -8.44
N SER A 570 19.60 -7.16 -9.43
CA SER A 570 19.38 -8.59 -9.71
C SER A 570 20.64 -9.48 -9.82
N LYS A 571 21.85 -8.90 -9.77
CA LYS A 571 23.12 -9.64 -9.78
C LYS A 571 23.51 -10.22 -8.41
N LEU A 572 23.06 -9.64 -7.29
CA LEU A 572 23.45 -10.13 -5.95
C LEU A 572 22.67 -11.39 -5.54
N MET A 573 21.39 -11.50 -5.92
CA MET A 573 20.57 -12.66 -5.58
C MET A 573 21.09 -13.96 -6.22
N ARG A 574 21.65 -13.85 -7.43
CA ARG A 574 22.25 -14.97 -8.17
C ARG A 574 23.54 -15.52 -7.50
N LEU A 575 24.25 -14.68 -6.74
CA LEU A 575 25.44 -15.08 -5.98
C LEU A 575 25.09 -15.75 -4.63
N LEU A 576 23.88 -15.54 -4.12
CA LEU A 576 23.40 -16.15 -2.88
C LEU A 576 22.66 -17.47 -3.11
N SER A 577 22.25 -17.77 -4.35
CA SER A 577 21.44 -18.94 -4.69
C SER A 577 22.17 -20.04 -5.47
N SER A 578 23.42 -19.84 -5.90
CA SER A 578 24.19 -20.89 -6.60
C SER A 578 25.14 -21.59 -5.63
N ASN A 579 24.72 -22.74 -5.10
CA ASN A 579 25.58 -23.89 -4.77
C ASN A 579 24.71 -25.02 -4.21
N GLU A 580 23.82 -25.55 -5.04
CA GLU A 580 23.42 -26.96 -4.94
C GLU A 580 24.00 -27.59 -6.21
N ASP A 581 24.73 -28.69 -6.07
CA ASP A 581 25.39 -29.49 -7.12
C ASP A 581 26.81 -29.08 -7.57
N GLU A 582 27.81 -29.38 -6.73
CA GLU A 582 29.17 -29.74 -7.19
C GLU A 582 29.70 -30.88 -6.29
N PRO A 583 30.16 -32.01 -6.85
CA PRO A 583 30.64 -33.14 -6.07
C PRO A 583 32.00 -32.83 -5.42
N VAL A 584 32.13 -33.22 -4.15
CA VAL A 584 33.33 -33.03 -3.32
C VAL A 584 34.57 -33.61 -3.99
N THR A 585 35.43 -32.73 -4.52
CA THR A 585 36.82 -33.07 -4.84
C THR A 585 37.75 -32.42 -3.81
N LEU A 586 38.47 -33.27 -3.09
CA LEU A 586 39.52 -32.90 -2.12
C LEU A 586 40.60 -32.08 -2.81
N SER A 587 40.65 -30.78 -2.51
CA SER A 587 41.77 -29.90 -2.88
C SER A 587 42.38 -29.26 -1.62
N SER A 588 43.72 -29.18 -1.66
CA SER A 588 44.63 -28.89 -0.55
C SER A 588 44.41 -27.52 0.14
N PRO A 589 44.78 -27.36 1.43
CA PRO A 589 44.53 -26.14 2.20
C PRO A 589 45.62 -25.08 1.92
N GLY A 590 45.56 -24.43 0.77
CA GLY A 590 46.54 -23.40 0.39
C GLY A 590 45.91 -22.07 0.01
N ASP A 591 44.98 -22.06 -0.95
CA ASP A 591 44.53 -20.82 -1.57
C ASP A 591 43.01 -20.77 -1.70
N ARG A 592 42.34 -20.18 -0.70
CA ARG A 592 41.01 -19.60 -0.89
C ARG A 592 41.11 -18.10 -0.71
N SER A 593 41.14 -17.39 -1.84
CA SER A 593 40.90 -15.95 -1.91
C SER A 593 39.58 -15.64 -1.20
N MET A 594 39.63 -14.75 -0.20
CA MET A 594 38.47 -14.36 0.60
C MET A 594 37.51 -13.55 -0.27
N SER A 595 36.43 -14.18 -0.72
CA SER A 595 35.32 -13.50 -1.39
C SER A 595 34.68 -12.48 -0.44
N SER A 596 34.32 -11.31 -0.96
CA SER A 596 33.64 -10.19 -0.25
C SER A 596 32.18 -10.47 0.13
N SER A 597 31.76 -11.73 0.15
CA SER A 597 30.42 -12.18 0.50
C SER A 597 30.34 -12.62 1.96
N LEU A 598 29.15 -12.48 2.58
CA LEU A 598 28.83 -13.17 3.82
C LEU A 598 29.02 -14.67 3.57
N SER A 599 29.80 -15.35 4.42
CA SER A 599 30.01 -16.79 4.25
C SER A 599 28.68 -17.54 4.39
N ALA A 600 28.44 -18.60 3.61
CA ALA A 600 27.22 -19.41 3.72
C ALA A 600 26.96 -19.86 5.16
N SER A 601 28.02 -20.15 5.93
CA SER A 601 27.97 -20.46 7.36
C SER A 601 27.43 -19.34 8.27
N GLN A 602 27.57 -18.06 7.91
CA GLN A 602 27.00 -16.92 8.66
C GLN A 602 25.52 -16.67 8.30
N LEU A 603 25.08 -17.11 7.12
CA LEU A 603 23.71 -16.93 6.65
C LEU A 603 22.74 -18.00 7.18
N HIS A 604 23.21 -19.23 7.44
CA HIS A 604 22.37 -20.33 7.93
C HIS A 604 21.77 -20.09 9.32
N THR A 605 22.35 -19.22 10.14
CA THR A 605 21.88 -18.91 11.51
C THR A 605 20.86 -17.77 11.56
N VAL A 606 20.63 -17.06 10.46
CA VAL A 606 19.87 -15.81 10.44
C VAL A 606 18.62 -15.94 9.56
N ASN A 607 17.45 -15.61 10.13
CA ASN A 607 16.19 -15.62 9.40
C ASN A 607 16.08 -14.41 8.45
N MET A 608 16.46 -14.60 7.18
CA MET A 608 16.39 -13.54 6.15
C MET A 608 14.96 -13.19 5.68
N LYS A 609 13.93 -13.87 6.20
CA LYS A 609 12.53 -13.47 5.97
C LYS A 609 12.16 -12.20 6.74
N GLU A 610 12.91 -11.84 7.76
CA GLU A 610 12.69 -10.61 8.53
C GLU A 610 13.30 -9.39 7.83
N PRO A 611 12.53 -8.31 7.58
CA PRO A 611 13.01 -7.13 6.89
C PRO A 611 14.23 -6.47 7.55
N LEU A 612 14.25 -6.42 8.89
CA LEU A 612 15.35 -5.81 9.65
C LEU A 612 16.66 -6.58 9.44
N ASN A 613 16.62 -7.91 9.43
CA ASN A 613 17.80 -8.75 9.21
C ASN A 613 18.40 -8.50 7.82
N ARG A 614 17.54 -8.36 6.80
CA ARG A 614 17.97 -8.04 5.43
C ARG A 614 18.60 -6.65 5.34
N VAL A 615 17.98 -5.65 5.96
CA VAL A 615 18.50 -4.28 6.00
C VAL A 615 19.85 -4.22 6.72
N LEU A 616 20.00 -4.89 7.87
CA LEU A 616 21.27 -4.95 8.60
C LEU A 616 22.35 -5.66 7.78
N ALA A 617 22.06 -6.82 7.19
CA ALA A 617 23.01 -7.53 6.33
C ALA A 617 23.52 -6.65 5.18
N ASN A 618 22.61 -5.96 4.48
CA ASN A 618 22.96 -5.05 3.40
C ASN A 618 23.78 -3.85 3.89
N LEU A 619 23.44 -3.28 5.04
CA LEU A 619 24.19 -2.18 5.63
C LEU A 619 25.62 -2.61 5.98
N PHE A 620 25.83 -3.77 6.62
CA PHE A 620 27.17 -4.26 6.92
C PHE A 620 27.98 -4.59 5.67
N LEU A 621 27.35 -5.08 4.60
CA LEU A 621 28.02 -5.24 3.30
C LEU A 621 28.45 -3.90 2.69
N LEU A 622 27.60 -2.87 2.77
CA LEU A 622 27.95 -1.51 2.35
C LEU A 622 29.11 -0.95 3.17
N ILE A 623 29.06 -1.09 4.50
CA ILE A 623 30.14 -0.67 5.41
C ILE A 623 31.45 -1.41 5.05
N SER A 624 31.39 -2.71 4.76
CA SER A 624 32.56 -3.49 4.30
C SER A 624 33.14 -2.92 3.00
N SER A 625 32.29 -2.54 2.05
CA SER A 625 32.71 -1.94 0.78
C SER A 625 33.40 -0.58 0.99
N ILE A 626 32.91 0.21 1.95
CA ILE A 626 33.48 1.52 2.28
C ILE A 626 34.85 1.36 2.93
N LEU A 627 34.99 0.44 3.90
CA LEU A 627 36.29 0.13 4.54
C LEU A 627 37.33 -0.40 3.55
N GLY A 628 36.91 -1.21 2.57
CA GLY A 628 37.80 -1.71 1.51
C GLY A 628 38.14 -0.68 0.44
N SER A 629 37.50 0.49 0.45
CA SER A 629 37.75 1.55 -0.54
C SER A 629 39.05 2.30 -0.22
N LYS A 630 39.74 2.79 -1.26
CA LYS A 630 40.93 3.65 -1.10
C LYS A 630 40.58 5.12 -0.83
N MET A 631 39.30 5.47 -0.79
CA MET A 631 38.85 6.84 -0.53
C MET A 631 38.62 7.02 0.97
N ALA A 632 39.30 8.01 1.56
CA ALA A 632 39.10 8.41 2.95
C ALA A 632 38.30 9.73 2.98
N GLY A 633 37.36 9.84 3.91
CA GLY A 633 36.55 11.05 4.07
C GLY A 633 35.55 10.93 5.22
N PRO A 634 34.59 11.86 5.32
CA PRO A 634 33.60 11.83 6.39
C PRO A 634 32.76 10.54 6.43
N HIS A 635 32.49 9.94 5.28
CA HIS A 635 31.77 8.65 5.18
C HIS A 635 32.57 7.48 5.79
N THR A 636 33.90 7.46 5.68
CA THR A 636 34.73 6.46 6.37
C THR A 636 34.84 6.73 7.87
N GLN A 637 34.86 8.01 8.28
CA GLN A 637 34.79 8.41 9.70
C GLN A 637 33.45 8.03 10.35
N PHE A 638 32.34 8.17 9.62
CA PHE A 638 31.04 7.67 10.04
C PHE A 638 31.10 6.17 10.35
N VAL A 639 31.68 5.37 9.43
CA VAL A 639 31.82 3.93 9.62
C VAL A 639 32.61 3.61 10.88
N HIS A 640 33.70 4.33 11.13
CA HIS A 640 34.47 4.17 12.37
C HIS A 640 33.60 4.46 13.61
N SER A 641 32.89 5.58 13.62
CA SER A 641 31.99 5.96 14.72
C SER A 641 30.84 4.97 14.93
N PHE A 642 30.30 4.40 13.86
CA PHE A 642 29.25 3.39 13.91
C PHE A 642 29.74 2.10 14.57
N MET A 643 30.94 1.67 14.20
CA MET A 643 31.56 0.47 14.77
C MET A 643 31.98 0.67 16.23
N GLU A 644 32.53 1.85 16.57
CA GLU A 644 32.81 2.24 17.96
C GLU A 644 31.54 2.15 18.82
N GLU A 645 30.43 2.76 18.38
CA GLU A 645 29.18 2.74 19.16
C GLU A 645 28.60 1.32 19.29
N CYS A 646 28.68 0.49 18.23
CA CYS A 646 28.27 -0.91 18.32
C CYS A 646 28.99 -1.63 19.45
N VAL A 647 30.30 -1.39 19.60
CA VAL A 647 31.14 -2.01 20.64
C VAL A 647 30.83 -1.44 22.02
N GLU A 648 30.70 -0.12 22.16
CA GLU A 648 30.34 0.53 23.43
C GLU A 648 29.02 -0.01 23.99
N CYS A 649 28.02 -0.24 23.12
CA CYS A 649 26.73 -0.78 23.53
C CYS A 649 26.84 -2.23 24.08
N LEU A 650 27.78 -3.04 23.58
CA LEU A 650 28.03 -4.41 24.07
C LEU A 650 28.56 -4.39 25.50
N GLU A 651 29.49 -3.47 25.79
CA GLU A 651 30.12 -3.36 27.12
C GLU A 651 29.10 -3.00 28.20
N GLN A 652 28.02 -2.31 27.83
CA GLN A 652 26.90 -1.96 28.72
C GLN A 652 25.91 -3.11 28.96
N GLY A 653 26.22 -4.34 28.53
CA GLY A 653 25.40 -5.53 28.76
C GLY A 653 24.23 -5.71 27.78
N HIS A 654 24.13 -4.88 26.73
CA HIS A 654 23.24 -5.14 25.61
C HIS A 654 23.87 -6.27 24.79
N ARG A 655 23.42 -7.52 25.01
CA ARG A 655 23.94 -8.69 24.30
C ARG A 655 23.89 -8.46 22.79
N GLY A 656 25.06 -8.40 22.18
CA GLY A 656 25.26 -8.14 20.76
C GLY A 656 24.52 -9.13 19.89
N SER A 657 23.65 -8.60 19.04
CA SER A 657 22.87 -9.42 18.12
C SER A 657 22.79 -8.80 16.72
N ILE A 658 23.06 -7.50 16.56
CA ILE A 658 23.26 -6.90 15.23
C ILE A 658 24.68 -7.11 14.68
N LEU A 659 25.68 -7.42 15.51
CA LEU A 659 27.04 -7.72 15.03
C LEU A 659 27.17 -9.09 14.38
N GLN A 660 26.17 -9.97 14.54
CA GLN A 660 26.13 -11.26 13.84
C GLN A 660 26.10 -11.08 12.30
N PHE A 661 25.71 -9.91 11.82
CA PHE A 661 25.66 -9.54 10.41
C PHE A 661 27.02 -9.05 9.87
N LEU A 662 28.05 -8.92 10.71
CA LEU A 662 29.36 -8.42 10.30
C LEU A 662 30.15 -9.46 9.48
N PRO A 663 30.53 -9.16 8.23
CA PRO A 663 31.42 -10.01 7.44
C PRO A 663 32.79 -10.21 8.11
N PHE A 664 33.28 -11.45 8.18
CA PHE A 664 34.59 -11.75 8.75
C PHE A 664 35.75 -11.03 8.04
N THR A 665 35.59 -10.70 6.76
CA THR A 665 36.55 -9.90 5.97
C THR A 665 36.75 -8.48 6.53
N MET A 666 35.76 -7.92 7.22
CA MET A 666 35.87 -6.59 7.80
C MET A 666 36.79 -6.54 9.02
N VAL A 667 36.93 -7.65 9.76
CA VAL A 667 37.67 -7.66 11.03
C VAL A 667 39.13 -7.23 10.83
N SER A 668 39.78 -7.66 9.75
CA SER A 668 41.16 -7.25 9.46
C SER A 668 41.31 -5.77 9.11
N GLU A 669 40.27 -5.15 8.54
CA GLU A 669 40.28 -3.71 8.27
C GLU A 669 39.94 -2.90 9.52
N LEU A 670 39.02 -3.38 10.34
CA LEU A 670 38.63 -2.73 11.60
C LEU A 670 39.78 -2.68 12.60
N VAL A 671 40.58 -3.75 12.69
CA VAL A 671 41.72 -3.80 13.62
C VAL A 671 42.84 -2.80 13.26
N LYS A 672 42.87 -2.29 12.03
CA LYS A 672 43.78 -1.20 11.66
C LYS A 672 43.38 0.14 12.30
N LEU A 673 42.15 0.25 12.83
CA LEU A 673 41.64 1.45 13.47
C LEU A 673 42.06 1.45 14.95
N PRO A 674 42.79 2.47 15.45
CA PRO A 674 43.35 2.46 16.80
C PRO A 674 42.33 2.26 17.93
N ALA A 675 41.11 2.78 17.78
CA ALA A 675 40.05 2.62 18.79
C ALA A 675 39.56 1.15 18.90
N MET A 676 39.61 0.42 17.79
CA MET A 676 39.15 -0.96 17.63
C MET A 676 40.29 -1.98 17.83
N ALA A 677 41.54 -1.51 17.89
CA ALA A 677 42.75 -2.30 18.03
C ALA A 677 42.96 -2.83 19.47
N LYS A 678 41.93 -3.47 20.04
CA LYS A 678 41.95 -4.03 21.40
C LYS A 678 41.50 -5.48 21.35
N PRO A 679 42.19 -6.42 22.02
CA PRO A 679 41.80 -7.84 22.00
C PRO A 679 40.35 -8.07 22.43
N LYS A 680 39.86 -7.32 23.43
CA LYS A 680 38.46 -7.37 23.88
C LYS A 680 37.46 -7.01 22.77
N VAL A 681 37.78 -6.01 21.96
CA VAL A 681 36.92 -5.56 20.86
C VAL A 681 36.91 -6.59 19.75
N VAL A 682 38.08 -7.14 19.39
CA VAL A 682 38.19 -8.22 18.39
C VAL A 682 37.34 -9.42 18.78
N LEU A 683 37.39 -9.84 20.04
CA LEU A 683 36.56 -10.93 20.56
C LEU A 683 35.07 -10.60 20.53
N ALA A 684 34.69 -9.34 20.71
CA ALA A 684 33.29 -8.91 20.72
C ALA A 684 32.67 -8.83 19.31
N ILE A 685 33.46 -8.53 18.28
CA ILE A 685 33.00 -8.43 16.89
C ILE A 685 33.18 -9.73 16.09
N THR A 686 33.73 -10.79 16.69
CA THR A 686 33.94 -12.09 16.04
C THR A 686 33.04 -13.16 16.64
N ASP A 687 32.33 -13.91 15.79
CA ASP A 687 31.54 -15.04 16.26
C ASP A 687 32.44 -16.25 16.58
N LEU A 688 32.76 -16.42 17.87
CA LEU A 688 33.60 -17.50 18.37
C LEU A 688 32.91 -18.88 18.34
N THR A 689 31.60 -18.95 18.07
CA THR A 689 30.91 -20.24 17.89
C THR A 689 31.31 -20.91 16.58
N LEU A 690 31.72 -20.12 15.59
CA LEU A 690 32.14 -20.60 14.28
C LEU A 690 33.66 -20.88 14.23
N PRO A 691 34.11 -22.00 13.60
CA PRO A 691 35.54 -22.27 13.41
C PRO A 691 36.27 -21.16 12.65
N LEU A 692 35.62 -20.55 11.65
CA LEU A 692 36.17 -19.42 10.89
C LEU A 692 36.34 -18.18 11.78
N GLY A 693 35.34 -17.87 12.63
CA GLY A 693 35.41 -16.73 13.54
C GLY A 693 36.54 -16.86 14.57
N ARG A 694 36.75 -18.06 15.13
CA ARG A 694 37.91 -18.33 16.00
C ARG A 694 39.25 -18.10 15.30
N ARG A 695 39.38 -18.52 14.04
CA ARG A 695 40.60 -18.32 13.24
C ARG A 695 40.85 -16.84 12.95
N VAL A 696 39.81 -16.10 12.59
CA VAL A 696 39.87 -14.66 12.30
C VAL A 696 40.24 -13.88 13.57
N ALA A 697 39.60 -14.20 14.70
CA ALA A 697 39.91 -13.59 16.00
C ALA A 697 41.36 -13.82 16.40
N ALA A 698 41.85 -15.07 16.30
CA ALA A 698 43.24 -15.40 16.60
C ALA A 698 44.23 -14.63 15.72
N LYS A 699 44.00 -14.61 14.39
CA LYS A 699 44.86 -13.87 13.45
C LYS A 699 44.87 -12.37 13.74
N ALA A 700 43.70 -11.80 14.04
CA ALA A 700 43.55 -10.38 14.34
C ALA A 700 44.23 -10.01 15.66
N ILE A 701 44.08 -10.82 16.71
CA ILE A 701 44.76 -10.61 18.00
C ILE A 701 46.28 -10.76 17.87
N SER A 702 46.78 -11.70 17.07
CA SER A 702 48.21 -11.83 16.80
C SER A 702 48.82 -10.66 16.03
N ALA A 703 47.99 -9.88 15.33
CA ALA A 703 48.42 -8.71 14.57
C ALA A 703 48.37 -7.40 15.37
N LEU A 704 47.75 -7.43 16.57
CA LEU A 704 47.80 -6.36 17.57
C LEU A 704 49.11 -6.45 18.36
#